data_AF-A0A4S9BQW9-F1
#
_entry.id   AF-A0A4S9BQW9-F1
#
_cell.length_a   1.000
_cell.length_b   1.000
_cell.length_c   1.000
_cell.angle_alpha   90.00
_cell.angle_beta   90.00
_cell.angle_gamma   90.00
#
_symmetry.space_group_name_H-M   'P 1'
#
loop_
_entity.id
_entity.type
_entity.pdbx_description
1 polymer ?
#
loop_
_entity_poly.entity_id
_entity_poly.type
_entity_poly.pdbx_seq_one_letter_code
_entity_poly.pdbx_strand_id
1 'polypeptide(L)'
;MNSAVALAWRPQYGSPVKAEYGNLVKAHASQDWNGSATQNAPWPFSTSHPWSPSGSLPQNITNGLSTFGTINHPDLGPWTDGPLPQGCPWGLRQSNDTNPYNEKNVPNTGMTRYYEWEISNRTMAPDGVALPLLVVNGQFPGPLIEANWGDWIEVRITNNLNEGTAMHWHGFLQKGTPWYDGTPGVSQCPIAPGKSFTYRFRAELYGTSWWHSHWSAQYLNGLAGPIVIHGPVADEYDVDLGPVMLTDWFHADYYSLVEQVFIATEFGPIFPPMANNMLINGKNNYDCKNTNLTCTPNAGVSQFRFQSGKKHLLRLVNHAAEAVIFFSIDGYQLKVVANDFVPVEPYYTDLVILAVGQRTDIIVEATGNSTDAVWMRMTEGPSGLGPPRGQTGCSLNDGNSVEALAAIYYENADISKPPTTSNTIDVSRTYFPLNCNNQPLNLTVPKYAIPVKEPDVVLNFTMSAAYNSSGAFKWYMNNETYMANYNDPTLFEAKLGNLDFPEESRVFDLGTNGTVRIIMQSVGFPASHPMHIHGFNMQILSEGIGTWDGVSITNPENPQRRDTQLVQPNGYLVIQIELDNPGVWPFHCHIAWHISEGMNINLLVNTPYVVNEMEIPYVMAQTCRDWSDYSGTTVVNQIDSDSTKELGCGSPEFASNPDCLYLLCSLGSTYSSTGWKSRKGQASSAQGGNEYAALKAFLNDESSLEETVDNFISTPDSSSTEDKLLRSWDALGLTASQTPADSPSQEKLVSFLTALRQRDTNVGDVEGKTVSWSTLPLFGRQIREHWNYDERAAQKDAETARSWANANAFAARVTATASVFDSSDPLDFSLYAIWALRAALEDKDDVPEATVAAAAMWILYAGEVLRKQSKEQRSYEGKVAQAGNKYPNKEWNGFEMDRWRSWNNRFANISEVSPYKEIKDIAKKTKRHMGDLANC
;
A
#
# COMPACT_ATOMS: atom_id res chain seq x y z
N MET A 1 66.13 -17.70 0.73
CA MET A 1 66.77 -16.42 1.10
C MET A 1 65.79 -15.72 2.02
N ASN A 2 65.92 -15.98 3.33
CA ASN A 2 66.43 -15.04 4.35
C ASN A 2 65.46 -13.85 4.54
N SER A 3 64.78 -13.64 5.68
CA SER A 3 65.25 -13.80 7.07
C SER A 3 64.10 -13.87 8.10
N ALA A 4 64.36 -14.58 9.20
CA ALA A 4 63.67 -14.62 10.49
C ALA A 4 63.75 -13.26 11.25
N VAL A 5 63.00 -12.98 12.33
CA VAL A 5 63.18 -13.32 13.78
C VAL A 5 61.95 -12.74 14.52
N ALA A 6 61.08 -13.43 15.27
CA ALA A 6 61.14 -14.17 16.55
C ALA A 6 61.05 -13.35 17.87
N LEU A 7 59.99 -13.66 18.66
CA LEU A 7 59.82 -13.64 20.13
C LEU A 7 59.78 -12.28 20.89
N ALA A 8 59.18 -12.10 22.08
CA ALA A 8 58.01 -12.62 22.83
C ALA A 8 57.96 -11.86 24.20
N TRP A 9 56.82 -11.94 24.91
CA TRP A 9 56.57 -11.71 26.36
C TRP A 9 56.12 -10.32 26.92
N ARG A 10 55.07 -10.43 27.76
CA ARG A 10 54.24 -9.46 28.54
C ARG A 10 54.91 -9.07 29.90
N PRO A 11 54.21 -8.51 30.93
CA PRO A 11 53.30 -7.34 31.12
C PRO A 11 53.73 -6.41 32.30
N GLN A 12 53.07 -5.26 32.52
CA GLN A 12 52.45 -4.81 33.80
C GLN A 12 52.26 -3.27 33.95
N TYR A 13 51.02 -2.91 34.31
CA TYR A 13 50.50 -1.84 35.20
C TYR A 13 51.24 -0.49 35.44
N GLY A 14 50.47 0.60 35.34
CA GLY A 14 50.67 1.83 36.13
C GLY A 14 50.12 3.13 35.52
N SER A 15 48.89 3.53 35.87
CA SER A 15 48.46 4.96 35.91
C SER A 15 48.99 5.60 37.23
N PRO A 16 48.87 6.92 37.53
CA PRO A 16 48.01 7.96 36.93
C PRO A 16 48.59 9.41 36.84
N VAL A 17 47.72 10.35 36.43
CA VAL A 17 47.59 11.78 36.85
C VAL A 17 47.99 12.88 35.85
N LYS A 18 46.93 13.56 35.34
CA LYS A 18 46.63 15.01 35.12
C LYS A 18 47.69 15.89 34.40
N ALA A 19 47.36 16.88 33.56
CA ALA A 19 46.19 17.75 33.43
C ALA A 19 46.15 18.32 31.98
N GLU A 20 44.97 18.52 31.38
CA GLU A 20 44.37 19.85 31.04
C GLU A 20 44.96 20.52 29.79
N TYR A 21 44.27 21.15 28.83
CA TYR A 21 42.91 21.60 28.50
C TYR A 21 42.96 21.80 26.96
N GLY A 22 41.95 21.77 26.11
CA GLY A 22 40.48 21.67 26.08
C GLY A 22 40.15 21.55 24.57
N ASN A 23 38.94 21.55 24.01
CA ASN A 23 37.52 21.71 24.34
C ASN A 23 36.86 21.63 22.93
N LEU A 24 35.59 21.36 22.65
CA LEU A 24 34.33 21.01 23.32
C LEU A 24 33.33 20.94 22.15
N VAL A 25 32.38 20.00 22.14
CA VAL A 25 30.93 20.30 22.20
C VAL A 25 30.24 19.04 22.72
N LYS A 26 29.68 19.11 23.92
CA LYS A 26 28.68 18.20 24.48
C LYS A 26 27.50 19.02 24.97
N ALA A 27 26.31 18.51 24.66
CA ALA A 27 25.12 18.40 25.49
C ALA A 27 24.74 19.55 26.43
N HIS A 28 23.50 20.02 26.27
CA HIS A 28 22.68 20.47 27.40
C HIS A 28 21.59 19.44 27.67
N ALA A 29 21.59 18.92 28.90
CA ALA A 29 20.45 18.29 29.57
C ALA A 29 20.41 18.84 31.00
N SER A 30 19.23 19.26 31.46
CA SER A 30 18.74 19.37 32.85
C SER A 30 17.41 20.14 32.79
N GLN A 31 16.32 19.84 33.52
CA GLN A 31 16.22 19.12 34.78
C GLN A 31 14.74 18.80 35.11
N ASP A 32 14.51 17.58 35.58
CA ASP A 32 13.57 17.09 36.62
C ASP A 32 12.17 17.69 36.83
N TRP A 33 11.15 16.84 36.62
CA TRP A 33 9.98 16.76 37.51
C TRP A 33 9.68 15.29 37.85
N ASN A 34 9.80 14.97 39.13
CA ASN A 34 9.53 13.66 39.73
C ASN A 34 8.01 13.46 39.86
N GLY A 35 7.46 12.43 39.22
CA GLY A 35 6.08 12.00 39.37
C GLY A 35 5.89 10.58 38.85
N SER A 36 5.98 9.61 39.77
CA SER A 36 5.64 8.18 39.64
C SER A 36 5.17 7.69 38.25
N ALA A 37 6.11 7.27 37.41
CA ALA A 37 5.81 6.42 36.27
C ALA A 37 5.67 4.97 36.77
N THR A 38 4.42 4.51 36.86
CA THR A 38 4.10 3.09 36.94
C THR A 38 4.68 2.38 35.73
N GLN A 39 5.58 1.44 35.98
CA GLN A 39 5.93 0.37 35.06
C GLN A 39 4.65 -0.29 34.52
N ASN A 40 4.39 -0.18 33.21
CA ASN A 40 3.40 -0.93 32.44
C ASN A 40 3.75 -0.71 30.96
N ALA A 41 4.08 -1.66 30.09
CA ALA A 41 4.46 -3.06 30.17
C ALA A 41 5.23 -3.32 28.85
N PRO A 42 6.32 -4.11 28.82
CA PRO A 42 6.88 -4.59 27.55
C PRO A 42 5.87 -5.53 26.90
N TRP A 43 5.70 -5.43 25.58
CA TRP A 43 5.01 -6.47 24.79
C TRP A 43 5.58 -7.85 25.16
N PRO A 44 4.74 -8.88 25.35
CA PRO A 44 5.22 -10.21 25.72
C PRO A 44 5.80 -10.87 24.46
N PHE A 45 7.02 -10.50 24.06
CA PHE A 45 7.84 -11.39 23.25
C PHE A 45 8.37 -12.50 24.18
N SER A 46 7.48 -13.45 24.44
CA SER A 46 7.80 -14.69 25.14
C SER A 46 6.97 -15.80 24.54
N THR A 47 7.54 -16.54 23.61
CA THR A 47 7.36 -17.99 23.59
C THR A 47 8.74 -18.64 23.62
N SER A 48 9.23 -18.76 24.84
CA SER A 48 10.19 -19.79 25.25
C SER A 48 9.54 -21.19 25.14
N HIS A 49 9.11 -21.56 23.93
CA HIS A 49 8.82 -22.95 23.60
C HIS A 49 10.10 -23.55 23.01
N PRO A 50 10.60 -24.68 23.54
CA PRO A 50 11.79 -25.33 23.03
C PRO A 50 11.44 -26.02 21.70
N TRP A 51 11.25 -25.23 20.65
CA TRP A 51 11.07 -25.71 19.29
C TRP A 51 12.39 -26.33 18.84
N SER A 52 12.32 -27.57 18.37
CA SER A 52 13.48 -28.30 17.87
C SER A 52 13.70 -27.93 16.40
N PRO A 53 14.93 -27.57 16.00
CA PRO A 53 15.27 -27.34 14.59
C PRO A 53 14.99 -28.57 13.71
N SER A 54 15.19 -29.77 14.24
CA SER A 54 14.66 -31.01 13.66
C SER A 54 13.18 -31.12 14.01
N GLY A 55 12.33 -30.70 13.08
CA GLY A 55 10.88 -30.82 13.21
C GLY A 55 10.41 -32.25 13.50
N SER A 56 9.21 -32.38 14.07
CA SER A 56 8.51 -33.64 14.30
C SER A 56 7.96 -34.24 13.00
N LEU A 57 7.78 -33.41 11.97
CA LEU A 57 7.28 -33.79 10.66
C LEU A 57 8.43 -34.02 9.66
N PRO A 58 8.36 -35.07 8.82
CA PRO A 58 9.33 -35.27 7.76
C PRO A 58 9.18 -34.24 6.61
N GLN A 59 10.26 -34.03 5.86
CA GLN A 59 10.30 -33.08 4.73
C GLN A 59 9.18 -33.31 3.70
N ASN A 60 8.86 -34.58 3.42
CA ASN A 60 7.83 -34.94 2.44
C ASN A 60 6.39 -34.57 2.85
N ILE A 61 6.17 -34.25 4.13
CA ILE A 61 4.89 -33.76 4.66
C ILE A 61 4.89 -32.23 4.75
N THR A 62 6.01 -31.61 5.13
CA THR A 62 6.11 -30.15 5.26
C THR A 62 6.20 -29.46 3.89
N ASN A 63 7.21 -29.79 3.11
CA ASN A 63 7.59 -29.11 1.85
C ASN A 63 7.48 -30.02 0.61
N GLY A 64 6.99 -31.25 0.80
CA GLY A 64 6.91 -32.25 -0.26
C GLY A 64 8.29 -32.68 -0.77
N LEU A 65 8.48 -32.65 -2.09
CA LEU A 65 9.74 -33.02 -2.72
C LEU A 65 10.77 -31.87 -2.77
N SER A 66 10.40 -30.68 -2.28
CA SER A 66 11.29 -29.52 -2.27
C SER A 66 12.43 -29.74 -1.28
N THR A 67 13.66 -29.41 -1.68
CA THR A 67 14.83 -29.45 -0.80
C THR A 67 15.07 -28.13 -0.07
N PHE A 68 14.31 -27.08 -0.41
CA PHE A 68 14.38 -25.79 0.26
C PHE A 68 14.12 -25.94 1.77
N GLY A 69 14.86 -25.16 2.55
CA GLY A 69 14.78 -25.16 4.01
C GLY A 69 15.47 -26.35 4.70
N THR A 70 16.08 -27.27 3.95
CA THR A 70 16.87 -28.37 4.54
C THR A 70 18.35 -27.98 4.68
N ILE A 71 19.02 -28.49 5.73
CA ILE A 71 20.44 -28.21 5.99
C ILE A 71 21.40 -28.73 4.90
N ASN A 72 20.92 -29.62 4.03
CA ASN A 72 21.67 -30.22 2.94
C ASN A 72 21.20 -29.71 1.57
N HIS A 73 20.42 -28.63 1.52
CA HIS A 73 20.13 -27.95 0.27
C HIS A 73 21.46 -27.57 -0.38
N PRO A 74 21.69 -27.92 -1.66
CA PRO A 74 22.97 -27.67 -2.31
C PRO A 74 23.18 -26.18 -2.54
N ASP A 75 24.40 -25.72 -2.29
CA ASP A 75 24.85 -24.40 -2.72
C ASP A 75 24.81 -24.33 -4.26
N LEU A 76 24.52 -23.15 -4.81
CA LEU A 76 24.52 -22.94 -6.26
C LEU A 76 25.96 -22.84 -6.77
N GLY A 77 26.18 -23.43 -7.95
CA GLY A 77 27.42 -23.23 -8.69
C GLY A 77 27.54 -21.79 -9.21
N PRO A 78 28.72 -21.37 -9.68
CA PRO A 78 28.91 -20.02 -10.22
C PRO A 78 28.17 -19.79 -11.54
N TRP A 79 27.78 -20.87 -12.22
CA TRP A 79 26.94 -20.90 -13.42
C TRP A 79 26.46 -22.34 -13.69
N THR A 80 25.46 -22.48 -14.55
CA THR A 80 25.02 -23.77 -15.12
C THR A 80 25.87 -24.15 -16.34
N ASP A 81 25.83 -25.42 -16.77
CA ASP A 81 26.63 -25.92 -17.90
C ASP A 81 26.42 -25.13 -19.21
N GLY A 82 27.42 -25.06 -20.08
CA GLY A 82 27.32 -24.34 -21.35
C GLY A 82 28.66 -23.80 -21.84
N PRO A 83 28.69 -23.05 -22.96
CA PRO A 83 29.91 -22.45 -23.45
C PRO A 83 30.49 -21.44 -22.45
N LEU A 84 31.81 -21.47 -22.28
CA LEU A 84 32.54 -20.56 -21.39
C LEU A 84 33.49 -19.66 -22.19
N PRO A 85 32.96 -18.74 -23.01
CA PRO A 85 33.82 -17.77 -23.69
C PRO A 85 34.63 -17.02 -22.63
N GLN A 86 35.96 -17.12 -22.69
CA GLN A 86 36.85 -16.46 -21.73
C GLN A 86 36.62 -16.85 -20.24
N GLY A 87 36.06 -18.04 -19.98
CA GLY A 87 36.00 -18.64 -18.63
C GLY A 87 34.63 -18.58 -17.93
N CYS A 88 33.63 -17.88 -18.47
CA CYS A 88 32.25 -17.88 -17.95
C CYS A 88 31.23 -17.66 -19.09
N PRO A 89 29.92 -17.95 -18.90
CA PRO A 89 28.92 -17.88 -19.98
C PRO A 89 28.73 -16.49 -20.63
N TRP A 90 28.91 -15.41 -19.88
CA TRP A 90 28.75 -14.03 -20.35
C TRP A 90 30.06 -13.39 -20.86
N GLY A 91 31.17 -14.11 -20.82
CA GLY A 91 32.48 -13.63 -21.25
C GLY A 91 33.00 -12.44 -20.43
N LEU A 92 33.52 -11.43 -21.11
CA LEU A 92 34.17 -10.29 -20.45
C LEU A 92 33.20 -9.25 -19.86
N ARG A 93 31.89 -9.44 -20.00
CA ARG A 93 30.86 -8.47 -19.55
C ARG A 93 30.86 -8.32 -18.04
N GLN A 94 30.75 -7.09 -17.55
CA GLN A 94 30.71 -6.76 -16.13
C GLN A 94 29.44 -6.01 -15.76
N SER A 95 29.07 -6.04 -14.48
CA SER A 95 27.86 -5.39 -13.98
C SER A 95 27.91 -3.86 -13.99
N ASN A 96 29.10 -3.26 -14.11
CA ASN A 96 29.32 -1.81 -14.04
C ASN A 96 29.58 -1.16 -15.41
N ASP A 97 29.92 -1.92 -16.44
CA ASP A 97 30.29 -1.40 -17.77
C ASP A 97 29.39 -1.90 -18.91
N THR A 98 28.61 -2.94 -18.67
CA THR A 98 27.77 -3.57 -19.68
C THR A 98 26.30 -3.26 -19.39
N ASN A 99 25.62 -2.58 -20.32
CA ASN A 99 24.18 -2.34 -20.22
C ASN A 99 23.41 -3.65 -20.43
N PRO A 100 22.70 -4.21 -19.42
CA PRO A 100 21.95 -5.45 -19.60
C PRO A 100 20.67 -5.26 -20.43
N TYR A 101 20.13 -4.05 -20.53
CA TYR A 101 18.89 -3.75 -21.28
C TYR A 101 19.10 -3.64 -22.79
N ASN A 102 20.36 -3.50 -23.23
CA ASN A 102 20.71 -3.52 -24.65
C ASN A 102 20.82 -4.97 -25.13
N GLU A 103 19.91 -5.38 -26.01
CA GLU A 103 19.84 -6.76 -26.52
C GLU A 103 21.16 -7.27 -27.13
N LYS A 104 21.97 -6.37 -27.72
CA LYS A 104 23.29 -6.71 -28.28
C LYS A 104 24.29 -7.16 -27.21
N ASN A 105 24.06 -6.77 -25.97
CA ASN A 105 24.88 -7.16 -24.83
C ASN A 105 24.40 -8.46 -24.20
N VAL A 106 23.16 -8.90 -24.41
CA VAL A 106 22.68 -10.18 -23.87
C VAL A 106 23.46 -11.33 -24.54
N PRO A 107 24.18 -12.17 -23.78
CA PRO A 107 24.98 -13.26 -24.35
C PRO A 107 24.11 -14.20 -25.20
N ASN A 108 24.66 -14.72 -26.28
CA ASN A 108 24.04 -15.84 -26.99
C ASN A 108 24.82 -17.09 -26.64
N THR A 109 24.31 -17.84 -25.66
CA THR A 109 24.95 -19.06 -25.16
C THR A 109 24.65 -20.27 -26.05
N GLY A 110 23.63 -20.19 -26.92
CA GLY A 110 23.10 -21.32 -27.68
C GLY A 110 22.42 -22.39 -26.82
N MET A 111 22.26 -22.15 -25.51
CA MET A 111 21.66 -23.10 -24.57
C MET A 111 20.15 -22.86 -24.43
N THR A 112 19.40 -23.94 -24.22
CA THR A 112 18.01 -23.89 -23.77
C THR A 112 17.87 -24.76 -22.52
N ARG A 113 17.25 -24.20 -21.47
CA ARG A 113 16.90 -24.88 -20.22
C ARG A 113 15.47 -25.37 -20.31
N TYR A 114 15.29 -26.68 -20.17
CA TYR A 114 13.98 -27.32 -20.30
C TYR A 114 13.45 -27.72 -18.93
N TYR A 115 12.20 -27.37 -18.65
CA TYR A 115 11.48 -27.73 -17.44
C TYR A 115 10.13 -28.32 -17.80
N GLU A 116 9.75 -29.42 -17.12
CA GLU A 116 8.46 -30.08 -17.25
C GLU A 116 7.76 -30.05 -15.89
N TRP A 117 6.62 -29.37 -15.84
CA TRP A 117 5.88 -29.07 -14.62
C TRP A 117 4.49 -29.67 -14.67
N GLU A 118 4.16 -30.45 -13.65
CA GLU A 118 2.80 -30.90 -13.36
C GLU A 118 2.26 -30.12 -12.17
N ILE A 119 1.22 -29.34 -12.41
CA ILE A 119 0.50 -28.61 -11.37
C ILE A 119 -0.57 -29.54 -10.81
N SER A 120 -0.60 -29.75 -9.49
CA SER A 120 -1.53 -30.66 -8.84
C SER A 120 -1.88 -30.22 -7.41
N ASN A 121 -2.97 -30.79 -6.87
CA ASN A 121 -3.34 -30.65 -5.47
C ASN A 121 -2.56 -31.64 -4.59
N ARG A 122 -2.05 -31.17 -3.45
CA ARG A 122 -1.44 -32.04 -2.43
C ARG A 122 -1.63 -31.47 -1.04
N THR A 123 -2.06 -32.31 -0.10
CA THR A 123 -2.06 -31.93 1.32
C THR A 123 -0.64 -31.91 1.87
N MET A 124 -0.24 -30.77 2.44
CA MET A 124 1.05 -30.56 3.10
C MET A 124 0.87 -29.79 4.41
N ALA A 125 1.90 -29.75 5.24
CA ALA A 125 1.88 -29.03 6.52
C ALA A 125 3.17 -28.22 6.75
N PRO A 126 3.41 -27.13 5.98
CA PRO A 126 4.64 -26.34 6.05
C PRO A 126 5.00 -25.82 7.46
N ASP A 127 3.98 -25.47 8.24
CA ASP A 127 4.11 -24.99 9.63
C ASP A 127 3.53 -25.94 10.69
N GLY A 128 3.05 -27.10 10.26
CA GLY A 128 2.42 -28.11 11.10
C GLY A 128 0.92 -28.24 10.86
N VAL A 129 0.27 -27.23 10.28
CA VAL A 129 -1.15 -27.27 9.91
C VAL A 129 -1.32 -27.91 8.54
N ALA A 130 -2.08 -29.00 8.47
CA ALA A 130 -2.32 -29.73 7.23
C ALA A 130 -3.33 -28.98 6.34
N LEU A 131 -2.87 -28.51 5.18
CA LEU A 131 -3.63 -27.70 4.23
C LEU A 131 -3.58 -28.32 2.82
N PRO A 132 -4.66 -28.19 2.02
CA PRO A 132 -4.60 -28.49 0.60
C PRO A 132 -3.78 -27.39 -0.12
N LEU A 133 -2.62 -27.77 -0.65
CA LEU A 133 -1.76 -26.87 -1.43
C LEU A 133 -1.84 -27.19 -2.92
N LEU A 134 -1.61 -26.15 -3.72
CA LEU A 134 -1.33 -26.24 -5.15
C LEU A 134 0.17 -26.30 -5.33
N VAL A 135 0.68 -27.33 -6.00
CA VAL A 135 2.13 -27.57 -6.09
C VAL A 135 2.56 -27.96 -7.49
N VAL A 136 3.76 -27.49 -7.86
CA VAL A 136 4.47 -27.94 -9.05
C VAL A 136 5.33 -29.14 -8.70
N ASN A 137 5.16 -30.26 -9.40
CA ASN A 137 5.94 -31.49 -9.21
C ASN A 137 5.98 -31.97 -7.74
N GLY A 138 4.93 -31.71 -6.97
CA GLY A 138 4.85 -32.10 -5.56
C GLY A 138 5.79 -31.31 -4.62
N GLN A 139 6.21 -30.10 -4.99
CA GLN A 139 7.17 -29.27 -4.24
C GLN A 139 6.51 -27.97 -3.74
N PHE A 140 6.82 -27.59 -2.50
CA PHE A 140 6.55 -26.25 -1.95
C PHE A 140 7.72 -25.79 -1.03
N PRO A 141 8.36 -24.62 -1.25
CA PRO A 141 8.24 -23.78 -2.45
C PRO A 141 8.50 -24.59 -3.73
N GLY A 142 7.97 -24.12 -4.85
CA GLY A 142 8.10 -24.80 -6.14
C GLY A 142 9.55 -24.89 -6.61
N PRO A 143 9.82 -25.67 -7.69
CA PRO A 143 11.17 -25.89 -8.18
C PRO A 143 11.88 -24.59 -8.61
N LEU A 144 13.18 -24.56 -8.40
CA LEU A 144 14.07 -23.52 -8.93
C LEU A 144 14.14 -23.60 -10.45
N ILE A 145 13.96 -22.46 -11.11
CA ILE A 145 14.48 -22.25 -12.47
C ILE A 145 15.88 -21.67 -12.35
N GLU A 146 16.86 -22.42 -12.84
CA GLU A 146 18.26 -22.01 -12.89
C GLU A 146 18.72 -21.88 -14.35
N ALA A 147 19.35 -20.76 -14.71
CA ALA A 147 19.90 -20.55 -16.05
C ALA A 147 21.10 -19.60 -16.00
N ASN A 148 21.81 -19.46 -17.12
CA ASN A 148 22.80 -18.41 -17.32
C ASN A 148 22.21 -17.23 -18.09
N TRP A 149 22.78 -16.04 -17.89
CA TRP A 149 22.42 -14.85 -18.65
C TRP A 149 22.53 -15.12 -20.16
N GLY A 150 21.42 -14.95 -20.87
CA GLY A 150 21.30 -15.15 -22.30
C GLY A 150 20.79 -16.52 -22.75
N ASP A 151 20.68 -17.49 -21.85
CA ASP A 151 20.04 -18.78 -22.13
C ASP A 151 18.57 -18.60 -22.54
N TRP A 152 18.05 -19.54 -23.34
CA TRP A 152 16.61 -19.70 -23.48
C TRP A 152 16.07 -20.56 -22.34
N ILE A 153 14.88 -20.23 -21.84
CA ILE A 153 14.17 -21.00 -20.83
C ILE A 153 12.88 -21.48 -21.47
N GLU A 154 12.60 -22.77 -21.36
CA GLU A 154 11.40 -23.40 -21.88
C GLU A 154 10.73 -24.22 -20.77
N VAL A 155 9.51 -23.86 -20.42
CA VAL A 155 8.75 -24.49 -19.33
C VAL A 155 7.44 -25.02 -19.88
N ARG A 156 7.32 -26.35 -19.93
CA ARG A 156 6.07 -27.02 -20.28
C ARG A 156 5.28 -27.30 -19.01
N ILE A 157 4.09 -26.71 -18.95
CA ILE A 157 3.17 -26.81 -17.81
C ILE A 157 2.01 -27.70 -18.21
N THR A 158 1.68 -28.66 -17.36
CA THR A 158 0.47 -29.49 -17.45
C THR A 158 -0.42 -29.17 -16.26
N ASN A 159 -1.62 -28.65 -16.53
CA ASN A 159 -2.58 -28.28 -15.51
C ASN A 159 -3.45 -29.48 -15.12
N ASN A 160 -3.14 -30.14 -13.99
CA ASN A 160 -3.98 -31.23 -13.45
C ASN A 160 -4.96 -30.74 -12.37
N LEU A 161 -5.22 -29.43 -12.30
CA LEU A 161 -6.26 -28.86 -11.44
C LEU A 161 -7.63 -28.99 -12.10
N ASN A 162 -8.68 -28.67 -11.34
CA ASN A 162 -10.06 -28.52 -11.81
C ASN A 162 -10.40 -27.06 -12.14
N GLU A 163 -9.40 -26.19 -12.26
CA GLU A 163 -9.53 -24.75 -12.54
C GLU A 163 -8.44 -24.27 -13.50
N GLY A 164 -8.58 -23.05 -14.04
CA GLY A 164 -7.57 -22.45 -14.91
C GLY A 164 -6.27 -22.16 -14.16
N THR A 165 -5.18 -21.95 -14.90
CA THR A 165 -3.91 -21.46 -14.33
C THR A 165 -3.07 -20.77 -15.41
N ALA A 166 -2.14 -19.91 -15.01
CA ALA A 166 -1.13 -19.32 -15.89
C ALA A 166 0.06 -18.87 -15.05
N MET A 167 1.29 -19.05 -15.53
CA MET A 167 2.49 -18.71 -14.77
C MET A 167 3.14 -17.44 -15.30
N HIS A 168 3.30 -16.46 -14.42
CA HIS A 168 4.07 -15.25 -14.67
C HIS A 168 5.53 -15.40 -14.23
N TRP A 169 6.43 -14.77 -14.98
CA TRP A 169 7.87 -14.79 -14.79
C TRP A 169 8.33 -13.44 -14.24
N HIS A 170 8.10 -13.23 -12.94
CA HIS A 170 8.28 -11.93 -12.28
C HIS A 170 9.60 -11.26 -12.67
N GLY A 171 9.54 -9.99 -13.09
CA GLY A 171 10.72 -9.18 -13.43
C GLY A 171 11.42 -9.53 -14.75
N PHE A 172 10.96 -10.53 -15.51
CA PHE A 172 11.44 -10.73 -16.88
C PHE A 172 10.92 -9.63 -17.80
N LEU A 173 11.76 -9.22 -18.74
CA LEU A 173 11.39 -8.19 -19.70
C LEU A 173 10.50 -8.77 -20.82
N GLN A 174 10.63 -10.05 -21.16
CA GLN A 174 9.82 -10.68 -22.20
C GLN A 174 9.96 -9.97 -23.56
N LYS A 175 11.15 -9.40 -23.87
CA LYS A 175 11.39 -8.70 -25.14
C LYS A 175 11.24 -9.68 -26.29
N GLY A 176 10.34 -9.32 -27.21
CA GLY A 176 9.99 -10.15 -28.36
C GLY A 176 9.13 -11.37 -28.02
N THR A 177 8.71 -11.55 -26.76
CA THR A 177 7.82 -12.63 -26.32
C THR A 177 6.71 -12.17 -25.36
N PRO A 178 6.01 -11.04 -25.61
CA PRO A 178 5.00 -10.51 -24.68
C PRO A 178 3.85 -11.49 -24.41
N TRP A 179 3.53 -12.38 -25.35
CA TRP A 179 2.51 -13.42 -25.17
C TRP A 179 2.91 -14.56 -24.22
N TYR A 180 4.19 -14.67 -23.84
CA TYR A 180 4.67 -15.63 -22.83
C TYR A 180 4.84 -15.00 -21.44
N ASP A 181 4.37 -13.77 -21.25
CA ASP A 181 4.39 -13.09 -19.95
C ASP A 181 3.54 -13.81 -18.89
N GLY A 182 2.49 -14.53 -19.29
CA GLY A 182 1.76 -15.40 -18.37
C GLY A 182 0.59 -14.78 -17.64
N THR A 183 0.00 -13.72 -18.20
CA THR A 183 -1.05 -12.92 -17.56
C THR A 183 -2.40 -13.15 -18.26
N PRO A 184 -3.31 -13.93 -17.64
CA PRO A 184 -4.66 -14.17 -18.15
C PRO A 184 -5.44 -12.88 -18.43
N GLY A 185 -6.09 -12.81 -19.59
CA GLY A 185 -6.87 -11.62 -19.99
C GLY A 185 -6.02 -10.43 -20.46
N VAL A 186 -4.69 -10.55 -20.45
CA VAL A 186 -3.77 -9.56 -21.03
C VAL A 186 -2.91 -10.20 -22.11
N SER A 187 -1.94 -11.03 -21.73
CA SER A 187 -0.98 -11.63 -22.67
C SER A 187 -1.43 -13.00 -23.21
N GLN A 188 -2.35 -13.68 -22.51
CA GLN A 188 -2.87 -14.99 -22.92
C GLN A 188 -4.24 -15.30 -22.29
N CYS A 189 -4.88 -16.37 -22.77
CA CYS A 189 -5.94 -17.05 -22.01
C CYS A 189 -5.33 -18.02 -20.98
N PRO A 190 -6.08 -18.41 -19.93
CA PRO A 190 -5.67 -19.43 -18.97
C PRO A 190 -5.43 -20.80 -19.61
N ILE A 191 -4.52 -21.57 -19.02
CA ILE A 191 -4.33 -22.99 -19.35
C ILE A 191 -5.49 -23.76 -18.73
N ALA A 192 -6.38 -24.29 -19.57
CA ALA A 192 -7.56 -25.03 -19.10
C ALA A 192 -7.19 -26.34 -18.36
N PRO A 193 -8.06 -26.83 -17.46
CA PRO A 193 -7.91 -28.14 -16.82
C PRO A 193 -7.61 -29.28 -17.80
N GLY A 194 -6.62 -30.11 -17.45
CA GLY A 194 -6.17 -31.25 -18.25
C GLY A 194 -5.40 -30.89 -19.52
N LYS A 195 -5.10 -29.61 -19.76
CA LYS A 195 -4.31 -29.14 -20.90
C LYS A 195 -2.88 -28.83 -20.50
N SER A 196 -2.02 -28.72 -21.52
CA SER A 196 -0.63 -28.30 -21.35
C SER A 196 -0.32 -27.09 -22.21
N PHE A 197 0.62 -26.27 -21.75
CA PHE A 197 1.14 -25.13 -22.48
C PHE A 197 2.64 -24.98 -22.23
N THR A 198 3.39 -24.58 -23.24
CA THR A 198 4.85 -24.39 -23.16
C THR A 198 5.19 -22.93 -23.31
N TYR A 199 5.77 -22.35 -22.26
CA TYR A 199 6.36 -21.02 -22.28
C TYR A 199 7.78 -21.10 -22.82
N ARG A 200 8.20 -20.11 -23.61
CA ARG A 200 9.58 -19.99 -24.07
C ARG A 200 10.04 -18.55 -24.14
N PHE A 201 11.00 -18.16 -23.32
CA PHE A 201 11.52 -16.79 -23.24
C PHE A 201 13.02 -16.81 -22.97
N ARG A 202 13.67 -15.66 -23.09
CA ARG A 202 15.12 -15.53 -22.93
C ARG A 202 15.45 -14.98 -21.54
N ALA A 203 16.55 -15.46 -20.97
CA ALA A 203 17.15 -14.88 -19.77
C ALA A 203 17.85 -13.56 -20.13
N GLU A 204 17.07 -12.48 -20.27
CA GLU A 204 17.54 -11.18 -20.77
C GLU A 204 18.32 -10.39 -19.72
N LEU A 205 17.95 -10.58 -18.46
CA LEU A 205 18.62 -10.02 -17.28
C LEU A 205 19.27 -11.16 -16.46
N TYR A 206 19.96 -10.80 -15.39
CA TYR A 206 20.60 -11.74 -14.48
C TYR A 206 20.46 -11.29 -13.02
N GLY A 207 20.49 -12.25 -12.09
CA GLY A 207 20.22 -12.04 -10.68
C GLY A 207 19.09 -12.94 -10.16
N THR A 208 18.32 -12.42 -9.21
CA THR A 208 17.30 -13.17 -8.49
C THR A 208 15.90 -12.71 -8.87
N SER A 209 15.05 -13.69 -9.16
CA SER A 209 13.61 -13.47 -9.27
C SER A 209 12.81 -14.70 -8.84
N TRP A 210 11.56 -14.77 -9.26
CA TRP A 210 10.61 -15.80 -8.92
C TRP A 210 9.55 -15.93 -10.02
N TRP A 211 8.86 -17.06 -10.02
CA TRP A 211 7.68 -17.31 -10.83
C TRP A 211 6.49 -17.52 -9.89
N HIS A 212 5.29 -17.20 -10.37
CA HIS A 212 4.07 -17.48 -9.63
C HIS A 212 2.86 -17.62 -10.55
N SER A 213 1.79 -18.23 -10.03
CA SER A 213 0.50 -18.18 -10.72
C SER A 213 0.00 -16.74 -10.78
N HIS A 214 -0.47 -16.34 -11.97
CA HIS A 214 -1.14 -15.07 -12.21
C HIS A 214 -2.65 -15.27 -12.48
N TRP A 215 -3.18 -16.44 -12.13
CA TRP A 215 -4.61 -16.69 -12.06
C TRP A 215 -5.11 -16.35 -10.66
N SER A 216 -5.89 -15.25 -10.54
CA SER A 216 -6.40 -14.77 -9.24
C SER A 216 -5.28 -14.76 -8.18
N ALA A 217 -5.53 -15.31 -6.99
CA ALA A 217 -4.55 -15.45 -5.92
C ALA A 217 -4.00 -16.88 -5.75
N GLN A 218 -4.01 -17.72 -6.80
CA GLN A 218 -3.56 -19.14 -6.72
C GLN A 218 -2.17 -19.32 -6.10
N TYR A 219 -1.28 -18.35 -6.28
CA TYR A 219 0.09 -18.45 -5.76
C TYR A 219 0.12 -18.53 -4.22
N LEU A 220 -0.89 -18.01 -3.52
CA LEU A 220 -1.03 -18.08 -2.07
C LEU A 220 -1.19 -19.51 -1.55
N ASN A 221 -1.78 -20.42 -2.35
CA ASN A 221 -1.86 -21.85 -2.02
C ASN A 221 -0.63 -22.66 -2.43
N GLY A 222 0.42 -22.02 -2.97
CA GLY A 222 1.72 -22.68 -3.16
C GLY A 222 2.27 -22.66 -4.59
N LEU A 223 1.57 -22.09 -5.58
CA LEU A 223 2.09 -21.92 -6.94
C LEU A 223 3.05 -20.73 -7.04
N ALA A 224 4.17 -20.81 -6.32
CA ALA A 224 5.27 -19.87 -6.39
C ALA A 224 6.62 -20.61 -6.21
N GLY A 225 7.66 -20.13 -6.87
CA GLY A 225 9.01 -20.66 -6.73
C GLY A 225 10.09 -19.73 -7.27
N PRO A 226 11.36 -19.99 -6.96
CA PRO A 226 12.43 -19.07 -7.29
C PRO A 226 12.94 -19.21 -8.72
N ILE A 227 13.54 -18.12 -9.22
CA ILE A 227 14.33 -18.08 -10.45
C ILE A 227 15.70 -17.50 -10.11
N VAL A 228 16.77 -18.16 -10.54
CA VAL A 228 18.14 -17.65 -10.46
C VAL A 228 18.74 -17.65 -11.86
N ILE A 229 19.17 -16.48 -12.30
CA ILE A 229 19.89 -16.31 -13.56
C ILE A 229 21.31 -15.87 -13.25
N HIS A 230 22.27 -16.77 -13.48
CA HIS A 230 23.68 -16.51 -13.26
C HIS A 230 24.20 -15.44 -14.22
N GLY A 231 25.00 -14.52 -13.70
CA GLY A 231 25.54 -13.39 -14.46
C GLY A 231 26.76 -12.76 -13.80
N PRO A 232 27.24 -11.62 -14.35
CA PRO A 232 28.33 -10.86 -13.76
C PRO A 232 28.11 -10.61 -12.27
N VAL A 233 29.11 -10.96 -11.46
CA VAL A 233 29.03 -10.80 -10.01
C VAL A 233 28.98 -9.33 -9.63
N ALA A 234 28.01 -8.96 -8.80
CA ALA A 234 27.89 -7.60 -8.28
C ALA A 234 29.01 -7.30 -7.27
N ASP A 235 29.42 -8.27 -6.47
CA ASP A 235 30.54 -8.18 -5.54
C ASP A 235 31.10 -9.60 -5.27
N GLU A 236 32.24 -9.72 -4.61
CA GLU A 236 32.89 -10.99 -4.37
C GLU A 236 32.21 -11.77 -3.24
N TYR A 237 31.86 -13.02 -3.52
CA TYR A 237 31.40 -14.03 -2.57
C TYR A 237 32.12 -15.36 -2.81
N ASP A 238 32.12 -16.24 -1.82
CA ASP A 238 32.71 -17.58 -1.89
C ASP A 238 31.68 -18.67 -2.17
N VAL A 239 30.48 -18.50 -1.61
CA VAL A 239 29.39 -19.49 -1.61
C VAL A 239 28.09 -18.80 -1.98
N ASP A 240 27.34 -19.36 -2.92
CA ASP A 240 25.96 -18.93 -3.21
C ASP A 240 25.00 -19.92 -2.53
N LEU A 241 24.33 -19.49 -1.47
CA LEU A 241 23.36 -20.31 -0.74
C LEU A 241 22.02 -20.44 -1.48
N GLY A 242 21.84 -19.68 -2.56
CA GLY A 242 20.63 -19.68 -3.35
C GLY A 242 19.47 -18.90 -2.73
N PRO A 243 18.24 -19.17 -3.21
CA PRO A 243 17.03 -18.47 -2.79
C PRO A 243 16.65 -18.63 -1.32
N VAL A 244 16.21 -17.52 -0.73
CA VAL A 244 15.52 -17.45 0.55
C VAL A 244 14.13 -16.88 0.27
N MET A 245 13.16 -17.78 0.09
CA MET A 245 11.75 -17.47 -0.15
C MET A 245 11.08 -17.07 1.17
N LEU A 246 10.50 -15.87 1.22
CA LEU A 246 9.87 -15.28 2.39
C LEU A 246 8.41 -14.98 2.06
N THR A 247 7.46 -15.49 2.84
CA THR A 247 6.01 -15.23 2.66
C THR A 247 5.26 -15.16 3.97
N ASP A 248 4.18 -14.39 3.99
CA ASP A 248 3.07 -14.61 4.92
C ASP A 248 2.36 -15.93 4.59
N TRP A 249 1.58 -16.43 5.55
CA TRP A 249 0.97 -17.75 5.43
C TRP A 249 -0.44 -17.77 6.01
N PHE A 250 -1.35 -18.32 5.21
CA PHE A 250 -2.76 -18.39 5.50
C PHE A 250 -3.21 -19.84 5.61
N HIS A 251 -4.11 -20.11 6.55
CA HIS A 251 -4.69 -21.44 6.74
C HIS A 251 -6.04 -21.62 6.04
N ALA A 252 -6.53 -20.58 5.35
CA ALA A 252 -7.64 -20.65 4.41
C ALA A 252 -7.14 -20.75 2.97
N ASP A 253 -7.96 -21.29 2.07
CA ASP A 253 -7.66 -21.34 0.64
C ASP A 253 -7.80 -19.95 -0.02
N TYR A 254 -7.08 -19.75 -1.12
CA TYR A 254 -6.96 -18.47 -1.81
C TYR A 254 -8.31 -17.94 -2.27
N TYR A 255 -9.20 -18.83 -2.70
CA TYR A 255 -10.51 -18.43 -3.18
C TYR A 255 -11.33 -17.86 -2.03
N SER A 256 -11.36 -18.54 -0.88
CA SER A 256 -12.00 -18.01 0.34
C SER A 256 -11.38 -16.68 0.80
N LEU A 257 -10.05 -16.53 0.71
CA LEU A 257 -9.35 -15.28 1.06
C LEU A 257 -9.77 -14.12 0.13
N VAL A 258 -9.88 -14.38 -1.17
CA VAL A 258 -10.31 -13.38 -2.16
C VAL A 258 -11.81 -13.09 -2.02
N GLU A 259 -12.64 -14.09 -1.79
CA GLU A 259 -14.09 -13.91 -1.58
C GLU A 259 -14.36 -13.02 -0.35
N GLN A 260 -13.58 -13.19 0.72
CA GLN A 260 -13.69 -12.41 1.95
C GLN A 260 -13.62 -10.90 1.72
N VAL A 261 -12.77 -10.43 0.79
CA VAL A 261 -12.58 -8.99 0.57
C VAL A 261 -13.70 -8.33 -0.25
N PHE A 262 -14.53 -9.13 -0.93
CA PHE A 262 -15.68 -8.62 -1.70
C PHE A 262 -16.98 -8.57 -0.92
N ILE A 263 -17.08 -9.24 0.23
CA ILE A 263 -18.31 -9.27 1.03
C ILE A 263 -18.39 -8.03 1.91
N ALA A 264 -19.39 -7.18 1.68
CA ALA A 264 -19.82 -6.18 2.66
C ALA A 264 -20.80 -6.81 3.65
N THR A 265 -20.62 -6.54 4.95
CA THR A 265 -21.62 -6.88 5.98
C THR A 265 -22.48 -5.67 6.32
N GLU A 266 -23.65 -5.90 6.92
CA GLU A 266 -24.52 -4.83 7.46
C GLU A 266 -23.82 -3.93 8.49
N PHE A 267 -22.67 -4.36 9.04
CA PHE A 267 -21.91 -3.65 10.07
C PHE A 267 -20.61 -2.99 9.56
N GLY A 268 -20.39 -2.96 8.25
CA GLY A 268 -19.20 -2.38 7.63
C GLY A 268 -18.27 -3.42 6.96
N PRO A 269 -17.03 -3.02 6.62
CA PRO A 269 -16.09 -3.89 5.91
C PRO A 269 -15.89 -5.21 6.65
N ILE A 270 -15.83 -6.33 5.91
CA ILE A 270 -15.05 -7.47 6.40
C ILE A 270 -13.58 -7.05 6.33
N PHE A 271 -12.86 -7.20 7.44
CA PHE A 271 -11.42 -6.92 7.48
C PHE A 271 -10.70 -7.75 6.41
N PRO A 272 -9.69 -7.19 5.71
CA PRO A 272 -8.90 -7.99 4.79
C PRO A 272 -8.27 -9.19 5.50
N PRO A 273 -7.97 -10.28 4.77
CA PRO A 273 -7.41 -11.47 5.36
C PRO A 273 -6.17 -11.18 6.19
N MET A 274 -6.13 -11.75 7.39
CA MET A 274 -4.99 -11.65 8.29
C MET A 274 -4.16 -12.92 8.18
N ALA A 275 -2.85 -12.75 7.99
CA ALA A 275 -1.92 -13.87 7.99
C ALA A 275 -1.97 -14.60 9.34
N ASN A 276 -1.95 -15.94 9.28
CA ASN A 276 -1.88 -16.78 10.46
C ASN A 276 -0.43 -17.01 10.91
N ASN A 277 0.50 -17.04 9.95
CA ASN A 277 1.90 -17.32 10.20
C ASN A 277 2.78 -16.70 9.11
N MET A 278 4.10 -16.89 9.23
CA MET A 278 5.13 -16.49 8.28
C MET A 278 5.99 -17.72 7.94
N LEU A 279 6.54 -17.83 6.73
CA LEU A 279 7.41 -18.94 6.32
C LEU A 279 8.72 -18.45 5.69
N ILE A 280 9.83 -19.07 6.11
CA ILE A 280 11.13 -18.97 5.43
C ILE A 280 11.38 -20.29 4.70
N ASN A 281 11.59 -20.27 3.39
CA ASN A 281 11.77 -21.46 2.54
C ASN A 281 10.71 -22.55 2.80
N GLY A 282 9.46 -22.12 3.01
CA GLY A 282 8.29 -22.99 3.25
C GLY A 282 8.31 -23.70 4.60
N LYS A 283 8.97 -23.16 5.63
CA LYS A 283 8.98 -23.73 6.97
C LYS A 283 8.80 -22.66 8.03
N ASN A 284 8.02 -23.00 9.05
CA ASN A 284 8.03 -22.36 10.37
C ASN A 284 7.37 -23.30 11.38
N ASN A 285 7.24 -22.88 12.64
CA ASN A 285 6.36 -23.53 13.59
C ASN A 285 5.07 -22.73 13.78
N TYR A 286 3.99 -23.41 14.13
CA TYR A 286 2.72 -22.80 14.54
C TYR A 286 2.24 -23.41 15.87
N ASP A 287 1.69 -22.59 16.77
CA ASP A 287 1.04 -23.12 17.98
C ASP A 287 -0.31 -23.70 17.61
N CYS A 288 -0.40 -25.04 17.59
CA CYS A 288 -1.62 -25.76 17.25
C CYS A 288 -2.83 -25.41 18.14
N LYS A 289 -2.66 -24.74 19.29
CA LYS A 289 -3.78 -24.23 20.08
C LYS A 289 -4.55 -23.09 19.39
N ASN A 290 -3.92 -22.41 18.43
CA ASN A 290 -4.50 -21.28 17.72
C ASN A 290 -5.31 -21.71 16.48
N THR A 291 -5.42 -23.01 16.20
CA THR A 291 -6.20 -23.54 15.07
C THR A 291 -7.06 -24.74 15.47
N ASN A 292 -8.19 -24.90 14.78
CA ASN A 292 -9.04 -26.09 14.85
C ASN A 292 -8.75 -27.10 13.73
N LEU A 293 -7.83 -26.77 12.81
CA LEU A 293 -7.43 -27.65 11.73
C LEU A 293 -6.52 -28.78 12.25
N THR A 294 -6.30 -29.80 11.43
CA THR A 294 -5.34 -30.86 11.76
C THR A 294 -3.95 -30.26 11.85
N CYS A 295 -3.38 -30.24 13.06
CA CYS A 295 -2.09 -29.60 13.32
C CYS A 295 -1.15 -30.54 14.09
N THR A 296 0.09 -30.65 13.63
CA THR A 296 1.17 -31.32 14.34
C THR A 296 2.15 -30.27 14.85
N PRO A 297 2.38 -30.17 16.18
CA PRO A 297 3.29 -29.17 16.70
C PRO A 297 4.74 -29.48 16.28
N ASN A 298 5.54 -28.43 16.17
CA ASN A 298 6.98 -28.47 15.90
C ASN A 298 7.27 -28.99 14.48
N ALA A 299 6.71 -28.38 13.44
CA ALA A 299 7.02 -28.73 12.05
C ALA A 299 8.49 -28.50 11.67
N GLY A 300 9.22 -27.72 12.47
CA GLY A 300 10.62 -27.39 12.28
C GLY A 300 10.79 -26.06 11.56
N VAL A 301 12.01 -25.55 11.56
CA VAL A 301 12.39 -24.30 10.89
C VAL A 301 13.32 -24.58 9.72
N SER A 302 13.43 -23.62 8.81
CA SER A 302 14.45 -23.69 7.76
C SER A 302 15.85 -23.68 8.35
N GLN A 303 16.75 -24.44 7.70
CA GLN A 303 18.13 -24.59 8.14
C GLN A 303 19.09 -24.23 6.99
N PHE A 304 20.18 -23.54 7.33
CA PHE A 304 21.22 -23.10 6.40
C PHE A 304 22.60 -23.42 6.97
N ARG A 305 23.59 -23.54 6.09
CA ARG A 305 24.97 -23.83 6.48
C ARG A 305 25.89 -22.67 6.14
N PHE A 306 26.58 -22.14 7.15
CA PHE A 306 27.66 -21.19 6.96
C PHE A 306 29.01 -21.89 7.13
N GLN A 307 30.03 -21.35 6.46
CA GLN A 307 31.42 -21.77 6.57
C GLN A 307 32.25 -20.64 7.18
N SER A 308 32.92 -20.87 8.31
CA SER A 308 33.72 -19.83 8.98
C SER A 308 34.72 -19.15 8.03
N GLY A 309 34.69 -17.81 8.00
CA GLY A 309 35.55 -16.95 7.19
C GLY A 309 35.16 -16.83 5.71
N LYS A 310 34.04 -17.43 5.28
CA LYS A 310 33.53 -17.35 3.91
C LYS A 310 32.46 -16.27 3.76
N LYS A 311 32.38 -15.67 2.57
CA LYS A 311 31.31 -14.76 2.17
C LYS A 311 30.20 -15.54 1.48
N HIS A 312 28.98 -15.45 2.01
CA HIS A 312 27.81 -16.18 1.52
C HIS A 312 26.84 -15.22 0.85
N LEU A 313 26.47 -15.50 -0.39
CA LEU A 313 25.38 -14.81 -1.09
C LEU A 313 24.05 -15.47 -0.71
N LEU A 314 23.09 -14.67 -0.26
CA LEU A 314 21.71 -15.08 -0.02
C LEU A 314 20.79 -14.23 -0.90
N ARG A 315 19.82 -14.88 -1.53
CA ARG A 315 18.94 -14.29 -2.55
C ARG A 315 17.52 -14.16 -2.00
N LEU A 316 17.23 -13.04 -1.36
CA LEU A 316 15.96 -12.83 -0.64
C LEU A 316 14.82 -12.57 -1.62
N VAL A 317 13.68 -13.23 -1.44
CA VAL A 317 12.48 -13.06 -2.26
C VAL A 317 11.27 -12.90 -1.37
N ASN A 318 10.59 -11.74 -1.41
CA ASN A 318 9.28 -11.60 -0.80
C ASN A 318 8.19 -12.00 -1.81
N HIS A 319 7.53 -13.14 -1.54
CA HIS A 319 6.42 -13.68 -2.34
C HIS A 319 5.11 -13.74 -1.54
N ALA A 320 4.96 -12.86 -0.54
CA ALA A 320 3.78 -12.75 0.30
C ALA A 320 2.49 -12.39 -0.47
N ALA A 321 1.35 -12.53 0.19
CA ALA A 321 0.09 -11.94 -0.25
C ALA A 321 0.08 -10.44 -0.05
N GLU A 322 0.56 -9.97 1.10
CA GLU A 322 0.49 -8.57 1.49
C GLU A 322 1.64 -8.10 2.37
N ALA A 323 2.22 -8.98 3.17
CA ALA A 323 3.22 -8.61 4.15
C ALA A 323 4.44 -7.88 3.53
N VAL A 324 4.78 -6.73 4.12
CA VAL A 324 6.10 -6.12 3.98
C VAL A 324 7.02 -6.82 4.98
N ILE A 325 8.15 -7.33 4.52
CA ILE A 325 9.02 -8.20 5.30
C ILE A 325 10.25 -7.45 5.78
N PHE A 326 10.55 -7.55 7.07
CA PHE A 326 11.81 -7.12 7.66
C PHE A 326 12.71 -8.32 7.89
N PHE A 327 13.85 -8.34 7.21
CA PHE A 327 14.80 -9.44 7.24
C PHE A 327 16.08 -9.01 7.98
N SER A 328 16.56 -9.87 8.88
CA SER A 328 17.83 -9.69 9.58
C SER A 328 18.50 -11.03 9.92
N ILE A 329 19.79 -11.00 10.25
CA ILE A 329 20.52 -12.14 10.80
C ILE A 329 21.22 -11.65 12.08
N ASP A 330 21.00 -12.36 13.19
CA ASP A 330 21.50 -11.94 14.49
C ASP A 330 23.02 -11.79 14.49
N GLY A 331 23.49 -10.59 14.87
CA GLY A 331 24.93 -10.29 14.96
C GLY A 331 25.62 -9.95 13.64
N TYR A 332 24.88 -9.86 12.52
CA TYR A 332 25.46 -9.55 11.21
C TYR A 332 24.99 -8.21 10.63
N GLN A 333 25.90 -7.55 9.93
CA GLN A 333 25.56 -6.55 8.92
C GLN A 333 25.37 -7.27 7.58
N LEU A 334 24.36 -6.85 6.83
CA LEU A 334 24.00 -7.40 5.53
C LEU A 334 24.54 -6.47 4.45
N LYS A 335 25.41 -6.98 3.58
CA LYS A 335 25.93 -6.23 2.44
C LYS A 335 24.98 -6.41 1.25
N VAL A 336 24.12 -5.44 0.98
CA VAL A 336 23.20 -5.49 -0.17
C VAL A 336 24.01 -5.26 -1.46
N VAL A 337 23.77 -6.09 -2.48
CA VAL A 337 24.51 -6.03 -3.76
C VAL A 337 23.62 -6.03 -5.00
N ALA A 338 22.35 -6.42 -4.89
CA ALA A 338 21.36 -6.23 -5.95
C ALA A 338 19.97 -6.02 -5.35
N ASN A 339 19.13 -5.27 -6.08
CA ASN A 339 17.70 -5.16 -5.83
C ASN A 339 16.99 -5.61 -7.11
N ASP A 340 16.07 -6.56 -6.97
CA ASP A 340 15.43 -7.23 -8.10
C ASP A 340 16.50 -7.77 -9.09
N PHE A 341 16.33 -7.62 -10.40
CA PHE A 341 17.35 -7.99 -11.39
C PHE A 341 18.46 -6.92 -11.59
N VAL A 342 18.60 -5.96 -10.67
CA VAL A 342 19.50 -4.82 -10.84
C VAL A 342 20.62 -4.84 -9.80
N PRO A 343 21.87 -5.15 -10.21
CA PRO A 343 23.04 -4.94 -9.36
C PRO A 343 23.17 -3.48 -8.92
N VAL A 344 23.44 -3.28 -7.63
CA VAL A 344 23.63 -1.96 -7.03
C VAL A 344 25.04 -1.79 -6.47
N GLU A 345 25.45 -0.54 -6.28
CA GLU A 345 26.64 -0.23 -5.50
C GLU A 345 26.48 -0.78 -4.08
N PRO A 346 27.43 -1.59 -3.59
CA PRO A 346 27.22 -2.28 -2.34
C PRO A 346 27.10 -1.33 -1.15
N TYR A 347 26.11 -1.59 -0.30
CA TYR A 347 25.92 -0.87 0.95
C TYR A 347 25.58 -1.84 2.08
N TYR A 348 25.82 -1.40 3.32
CA TYR A 348 25.55 -2.21 4.50
C TYR A 348 24.30 -1.73 5.21
N THR A 349 23.51 -2.69 5.69
CA THR A 349 22.36 -2.46 6.57
C THR A 349 22.26 -3.60 7.59
N ASP A 350 21.68 -3.36 8.76
CA ASP A 350 21.29 -4.42 9.69
C ASP A 350 19.89 -5.00 9.40
N LEU A 351 19.08 -4.27 8.61
CA LEU A 351 17.71 -4.62 8.29
C LEU A 351 17.44 -4.41 6.79
N VAL A 352 16.99 -5.46 6.12
CA VAL A 352 16.46 -5.39 4.76
C VAL A 352 14.93 -5.33 4.84
N ILE A 353 14.33 -4.40 4.09
CA ILE A 353 12.87 -4.24 3.99
C ILE A 353 12.49 -4.63 2.58
N LEU A 354 11.57 -5.58 2.44
CA LEU A 354 11.11 -6.12 1.17
C LEU A 354 9.60 -5.98 1.11
N ALA A 355 9.09 -5.18 0.20
CA ALA A 355 7.66 -5.21 -0.14
C ALA A 355 7.34 -6.45 -1.01
N VAL A 356 6.06 -6.78 -1.15
CA VAL A 356 5.64 -7.94 -1.95
C VAL A 356 6.19 -7.85 -3.37
N GLY A 357 6.78 -8.94 -3.86
CA GLY A 357 7.40 -9.05 -5.19
C GLY A 357 8.84 -8.52 -5.28
N GLN A 358 9.35 -7.85 -4.25
CA GLN A 358 10.74 -7.38 -4.22
C GLN A 358 11.72 -8.51 -3.93
N ARG A 359 12.91 -8.39 -4.52
CA ARG A 359 14.08 -9.24 -4.22
C ARG A 359 15.26 -8.38 -3.81
N THR A 360 16.11 -8.95 -2.97
CA THR A 360 17.39 -8.34 -2.60
C THR A 360 18.44 -9.42 -2.44
N ASP A 361 19.56 -9.26 -3.16
CA ASP A 361 20.73 -10.10 -2.97
C ASP A 361 21.63 -9.48 -1.91
N ILE A 362 22.00 -10.28 -0.91
CA ILE A 362 22.88 -9.88 0.18
C ILE A 362 24.10 -10.78 0.29
N ILE A 363 25.23 -10.22 0.70
CA ILE A 363 26.43 -10.96 1.05
C ILE A 363 26.64 -10.86 2.56
N VAL A 364 26.90 -12.00 3.20
CA VAL A 364 27.16 -12.12 4.63
C VAL A 364 28.51 -12.82 4.82
N GLU A 365 29.47 -12.13 5.42
CA GLU A 365 30.74 -12.72 5.82
C GLU A 365 30.56 -13.49 7.13
N ALA A 366 30.76 -14.80 7.10
CA ALA A 366 30.53 -15.68 8.25
C ALA A 366 31.68 -15.58 9.27
N THR A 367 31.61 -14.59 10.15
CA THR A 367 32.65 -14.29 11.15
C THR A 367 32.60 -15.17 12.42
N GLY A 368 31.53 -15.95 12.62
CA GLY A 368 31.40 -16.91 13.72
C GLY A 368 32.40 -18.07 13.68
N ASN A 369 32.57 -18.74 14.82
CA ASN A 369 33.39 -19.95 14.95
C ASN A 369 32.67 -21.17 14.36
N SER A 370 33.44 -22.21 14.02
CA SER A 370 32.92 -23.44 13.41
C SER A 370 31.81 -24.16 14.18
N THR A 371 31.67 -23.90 15.49
CA THR A 371 30.67 -24.50 16.38
C THR A 371 29.44 -23.62 16.62
N ASP A 372 29.43 -22.40 16.08
CA ASP A 372 28.40 -21.41 16.35
C ASP A 372 27.12 -21.72 15.56
N ALA A 373 26.00 -21.19 16.06
CA ALA A 373 24.73 -21.22 15.38
C ALA A 373 24.03 -19.88 15.61
N VAL A 374 23.40 -19.33 14.58
CA VAL A 374 22.77 -18.00 14.62
C VAL A 374 21.36 -18.03 14.04
N TRP A 375 20.48 -17.18 14.56
CA TRP A 375 19.15 -17.00 14.01
C TRP A 375 19.16 -16.04 12.82
N MET A 376 18.54 -16.48 11.73
CA MET A 376 18.00 -15.64 10.66
C MET A 376 16.53 -15.34 11.00
N ARG A 377 16.12 -14.09 10.83
CA ARG A 377 14.80 -13.60 11.22
C ARG A 377 14.07 -12.99 10.04
N MET A 378 12.80 -13.31 9.97
CA MET A 378 11.80 -12.68 9.13
C MET A 378 10.72 -12.17 10.06
N THR A 379 10.58 -10.85 10.18
CA THR A 379 9.49 -10.23 10.94
C THR A 379 8.55 -9.56 9.95
N GLU A 380 7.26 -9.77 10.15
CA GLU A 380 6.25 -9.06 9.41
C GLU A 380 6.25 -7.57 9.78
N GLY A 381 5.92 -6.73 8.80
CA GLY A 381 5.63 -5.33 9.02
C GLY A 381 4.54 -5.16 10.09
N PRO A 382 4.49 -4.00 10.74
CA PRO A 382 3.52 -3.76 11.79
C PRO A 382 2.12 -3.69 11.19
N SER A 383 1.19 -4.30 11.94
CA SER A 383 -0.21 -4.35 11.56
C SER A 383 -0.81 -2.94 11.48
N GLY A 384 -1.53 -2.67 10.38
CA GLY A 384 -2.36 -1.47 10.23
C GLY A 384 -3.55 -1.40 11.21
N LEU A 385 -3.77 -2.45 12.01
CA LEU A 385 -4.91 -2.60 12.92
C LEU A 385 -4.52 -2.63 14.42
N GLY A 386 -3.25 -2.38 14.76
CA GLY A 386 -2.73 -2.51 16.13
C GLY A 386 -3.41 -1.62 17.19
N PRO A 387 -3.69 -2.12 18.42
CA PRO A 387 -4.31 -1.34 19.48
C PRO A 387 -3.35 -0.38 20.21
N PRO A 388 -3.82 0.79 20.68
CA PRO A 388 -5.20 1.27 20.57
C PRO A 388 -5.36 2.29 19.43
N ARG A 389 -6.02 1.87 18.34
CA ARG A 389 -6.75 2.72 17.37
C ARG A 389 -6.00 3.97 16.88
N GLY A 390 -5.08 3.78 15.93
CA GLY A 390 -4.53 4.91 15.16
C GLY A 390 -3.11 4.75 14.61
N GLN A 391 -2.53 3.54 14.61
CA GLN A 391 -1.23 3.32 13.96
C GLN A 391 -1.45 2.91 12.50
N THR A 392 -0.79 3.59 11.58
CA THR A 392 -0.69 3.19 10.18
C THR A 392 0.38 2.11 10.06
N GLY A 393 0.04 1.02 9.38
CA GLY A 393 0.91 -0.13 9.16
C GLY A 393 1.00 -0.48 7.68
N CYS A 394 1.73 -1.54 7.37
CA CYS A 394 1.94 -2.02 6.00
C CYS A 394 1.84 -3.55 5.90
N SER A 395 1.27 -4.18 6.92
CA SER A 395 0.95 -5.61 6.89
C SER A 395 -0.32 -5.90 7.67
N LEU A 396 -0.92 -7.08 7.49
CA LEU A 396 -2.10 -7.55 8.20
C LEU A 396 -1.93 -8.97 8.74
N ASN A 397 -1.93 -9.09 10.07
CA ASN A 397 -1.83 -10.36 10.79
C ASN A 397 -2.77 -10.46 11.97
N ASP A 398 -3.00 -11.71 12.39
CA ASP A 398 -3.85 -12.07 13.52
C ASP A 398 -3.15 -11.84 14.89
N GLY A 399 -1.89 -11.40 14.88
CA GLY A 399 -1.07 -11.16 16.06
C GLY A 399 -0.52 -12.42 16.74
N ASN A 400 -0.81 -13.63 16.22
CA ASN A 400 -0.38 -14.89 16.82
C ASN A 400 1.03 -15.31 16.40
N SER A 401 1.44 -15.05 15.15
CA SER A 401 2.76 -15.43 14.63
C SER A 401 3.28 -14.45 13.58
N VAL A 402 3.92 -13.38 14.06
CA VAL A 402 4.47 -12.27 13.25
C VAL A 402 5.96 -12.39 12.95
N GLU A 403 6.63 -13.44 13.46
CA GLU A 403 8.05 -13.71 13.22
C GLU A 403 8.24 -15.17 12.78
N ALA A 404 9.02 -15.37 11.72
CA ALA A 404 9.58 -16.66 11.34
C ALA A 404 11.09 -16.68 11.60
N LEU A 405 11.57 -17.83 12.07
CA LEU A 405 12.99 -18.06 12.33
C LEU A 405 13.54 -19.12 11.39
N ALA A 406 14.79 -18.95 10.98
CA ALA A 406 15.59 -19.98 10.34
C ALA A 406 16.94 -20.11 11.05
N ALA A 407 17.43 -21.34 11.19
CA ALA A 407 18.68 -21.62 11.89
C ALA A 407 19.85 -21.68 10.90
N ILE A 408 20.86 -20.85 11.10
CA ILE A 408 22.14 -20.94 10.41
C ILE A 408 23.11 -21.71 11.31
N TYR A 409 23.66 -22.81 10.79
CA TYR A 409 24.65 -23.64 11.47
C TYR A 409 26.01 -23.52 10.81
N TYR A 410 27.05 -23.33 11.61
CA TYR A 410 28.43 -23.44 11.14
C TYR A 410 28.83 -24.91 10.97
N GLU A 411 29.95 -25.15 10.28
CA GLU A 411 30.35 -26.47 9.81
C GLU A 411 30.35 -27.59 10.86
N ASN A 412 30.70 -27.29 12.12
CA ASN A 412 30.77 -28.23 13.25
C ASN A 412 29.72 -27.96 14.33
N ALA A 413 28.70 -27.15 14.05
CA ALA A 413 27.66 -26.83 15.01
C ALA A 413 26.75 -28.04 15.29
N ASP A 414 26.24 -28.13 16.53
CA ASP A 414 25.31 -29.18 16.93
C ASP A 414 23.90 -28.85 16.41
N ILE A 415 23.56 -29.41 15.24
CA ILE A 415 22.28 -29.18 14.56
C ILE A 415 21.05 -29.72 15.31
N SER A 416 21.24 -30.46 16.40
CA SER A 416 20.15 -30.89 17.27
C SER A 416 19.69 -29.80 18.25
N LYS A 417 20.47 -28.73 18.39
CA LYS A 417 20.18 -27.60 19.29
C LYS A 417 19.79 -26.36 18.50
N PRO A 418 18.79 -25.60 18.98
CA PRO A 418 18.47 -24.30 18.40
C PRO A 418 19.61 -23.29 18.66
N PRO A 419 19.83 -22.34 17.73
CA PRO A 419 20.62 -21.14 18.03
C PRO A 419 20.13 -20.42 19.29
N THR A 420 21.05 -19.73 19.97
CA THR A 420 20.75 -18.97 21.21
C THR A 420 20.99 -17.46 21.05
N THR A 421 21.18 -16.99 19.83
CA THR A 421 21.36 -15.56 19.56
C THR A 421 20.07 -14.78 19.81
N SER A 422 20.21 -13.48 20.06
CA SER A 422 19.08 -12.58 20.30
C SER A 422 19.03 -11.50 19.25
N ASN A 423 17.81 -11.06 18.91
CA ASN A 423 17.59 -9.94 18.01
C ASN A 423 18.26 -8.66 18.55
N THR A 424 19.08 -8.01 17.73
CA THR A 424 19.75 -6.74 18.04
C THR A 424 19.19 -5.54 17.28
N ILE A 425 18.16 -5.74 16.45
CA ILE A 425 17.54 -4.67 15.68
C ILE A 425 16.76 -3.74 16.60
N ASP A 426 16.94 -2.44 16.37
CA ASP A 426 16.17 -1.40 17.06
C ASP A 426 14.72 -1.43 16.60
N VAL A 427 13.84 -1.94 17.47
CA VAL A 427 12.39 -2.03 17.26
C VAL A 427 11.74 -0.66 17.02
N SER A 428 12.40 0.46 17.33
CA SER A 428 11.85 1.77 17.00
C SER A 428 11.79 2.02 15.48
N ARG A 429 12.69 1.39 14.72
CA ARG A 429 12.71 1.44 13.24
C ARG A 429 11.56 0.68 12.61
N THR A 430 10.89 -0.18 13.38
CA THR A 430 9.70 -0.92 12.95
C THR A 430 8.41 -0.19 13.34
N TYR A 431 8.43 1.07 13.80
CA TYR A 431 7.21 1.88 14.02
C TYR A 431 7.01 2.99 12.99
N PHE A 432 5.75 3.33 12.73
CA PHE A 432 5.38 4.33 11.73
C PHE A 432 5.72 5.72 12.24
N PRO A 433 6.22 6.64 11.38
CA PRO A 433 6.34 6.57 9.91
C PRO A 433 7.63 5.94 9.37
N LEU A 434 8.45 5.30 10.20
CA LEU A 434 9.80 4.89 9.82
C LEU A 434 9.87 3.48 9.20
N ASN A 435 8.78 2.74 9.17
CA ASN A 435 8.74 1.28 9.06
C ASN A 435 8.04 0.71 7.82
N CYS A 436 7.44 1.54 6.96
CA CYS A 436 6.73 1.08 5.77
C CYS A 436 7.31 1.72 4.51
N ASN A 437 8.64 1.83 4.49
CA ASN A 437 9.41 2.56 3.49
C ASN A 437 10.33 1.58 2.75
N ASN A 438 10.66 1.91 1.50
CA ASN A 438 11.73 1.19 0.81
C ASN A 438 13.10 1.57 1.42
N GLN A 439 14.13 0.81 1.04
CA GLN A 439 15.51 1.20 1.29
C GLN A 439 15.79 2.58 0.65
N PRO A 440 16.50 3.49 1.33
CA PRO A 440 16.70 4.86 0.84
C PRO A 440 17.24 4.91 -0.60
N LEU A 441 16.59 5.71 -1.45
CA LEU A 441 16.98 5.86 -2.87
C LEU A 441 18.41 6.39 -3.07
N ASN A 442 18.97 7.09 -2.08
CA ASN A 442 20.35 7.58 -2.13
C ASN A 442 21.40 6.48 -1.88
N LEU A 443 21.02 5.35 -1.27
CA LEU A 443 21.89 4.18 -1.05
C LEU A 443 21.77 3.15 -2.17
N THR A 444 20.61 3.06 -2.80
CA THR A 444 20.29 2.03 -3.79
C THR A 444 20.65 2.47 -5.21
N VAL A 445 21.93 2.77 -5.44
CA VAL A 445 22.41 3.26 -6.74
C VAL A 445 22.80 2.08 -7.64
N PRO A 446 22.23 1.92 -8.85
CA PRO A 446 22.61 0.82 -9.74
C PRO A 446 24.06 0.88 -10.21
N LYS A 447 24.72 -0.27 -10.40
CA LYS A 447 26.13 -0.31 -10.87
C LYS A 447 26.32 0.23 -12.27
N TYR A 448 25.42 -0.12 -13.19
CA TYR A 448 25.43 0.44 -14.54
C TYR A 448 24.62 1.74 -14.54
N ALA A 449 25.24 2.86 -14.92
CA ALA A 449 24.55 4.15 -14.90
C ALA A 449 23.62 4.33 -16.10
N ILE A 450 22.36 4.69 -15.85
CA ILE A 450 21.39 5.09 -16.88
C ILE A 450 20.72 6.39 -16.41
N PRO A 451 21.03 7.55 -17.02
CA PRO A 451 20.45 8.82 -16.63
C PRO A 451 18.97 8.90 -16.98
N VAL A 452 18.24 9.75 -16.26
CA VAL A 452 16.85 10.08 -16.54
C VAL A 452 16.78 10.94 -17.80
N LYS A 453 15.93 10.56 -18.75
CA LYS A 453 15.59 11.40 -19.92
C LYS A 453 14.39 12.28 -19.63
N GLU A 454 14.19 13.31 -20.45
CA GLU A 454 12.90 13.99 -20.46
C GLU A 454 11.77 13.03 -20.91
N PRO A 455 10.59 13.08 -20.26
CA PRO A 455 9.50 12.18 -20.57
C PRO A 455 8.74 12.66 -21.82
N ASP A 456 8.41 11.76 -22.73
CA ASP A 456 7.54 12.07 -23.88
C ASP A 456 6.08 12.22 -23.44
N VAL A 457 5.66 11.41 -22.46
CA VAL A 457 4.31 11.43 -21.89
C VAL A 457 4.35 11.31 -20.37
N VAL A 458 3.41 11.99 -19.70
CA VAL A 458 3.23 11.95 -18.24
C VAL A 458 1.83 11.45 -17.91
N LEU A 459 1.75 10.38 -17.14
CA LEU A 459 0.51 9.84 -16.59
C LEU A 459 0.44 10.15 -15.09
N ASN A 460 -0.72 10.62 -14.63
CA ASN A 460 -0.96 10.89 -13.22
C ASN A 460 -2.04 9.93 -12.74
N PHE A 461 -1.79 9.22 -11.65
CA PHE A 461 -2.74 8.30 -11.03
C PHE A 461 -3.00 8.69 -9.58
N THR A 462 -4.28 8.94 -9.28
CA THR A 462 -4.78 8.98 -7.91
C THR A 462 -5.28 7.59 -7.57
N MET A 463 -4.64 6.96 -6.58
CA MET A 463 -5.00 5.65 -6.03
C MET A 463 -5.92 5.86 -4.84
N SER A 464 -7.12 5.30 -4.91
CA SER A 464 -8.13 5.39 -3.86
C SER A 464 -8.90 4.08 -3.75
N ALA A 465 -9.71 3.94 -2.71
CA ALA A 465 -10.62 2.82 -2.55
C ALA A 465 -12.03 3.31 -2.25
N ALA A 466 -13.02 2.57 -2.74
CA ALA A 466 -14.43 2.80 -2.43
C ALA A 466 -15.24 1.52 -2.65
N TYR A 467 -16.47 1.53 -2.16
CA TYR A 467 -17.45 0.50 -2.50
C TYR A 467 -18.15 0.85 -3.82
N ASN A 468 -18.31 -0.15 -4.68
CA ASN A 468 -19.10 -0.01 -5.90
C ASN A 468 -20.62 -0.08 -5.59
N SER A 469 -21.46 -0.03 -6.62
CA SER A 469 -22.92 -0.10 -6.52
C SER A 469 -23.46 -1.42 -5.94
N SER A 470 -22.70 -2.53 -6.07
CA SER A 470 -23.05 -3.83 -5.49
C SER A 470 -22.59 -3.98 -4.05
N GLY A 471 -21.92 -2.99 -3.47
CA GLY A 471 -21.37 -3.04 -2.12
C GLY A 471 -20.04 -3.79 -2.03
N ALA A 472 -19.40 -4.13 -3.15
CA ALA A 472 -18.08 -4.74 -3.18
C ALA A 472 -17.00 -3.66 -3.02
N PHE A 473 -15.98 -3.92 -2.19
CA PHE A 473 -14.82 -3.04 -2.07
C PHE A 473 -13.96 -3.14 -3.34
N LYS A 474 -13.51 -1.98 -3.84
CA LYS A 474 -12.71 -1.88 -5.07
C LYS A 474 -11.61 -0.82 -4.90
N TRP A 475 -10.47 -1.09 -5.52
CA TRP A 475 -9.44 -0.08 -5.73
C TRP A 475 -9.64 0.62 -7.07
N TYR A 476 -9.33 1.91 -7.05
CA TYR A 476 -9.48 2.80 -8.17
C TYR A 476 -8.15 3.47 -8.49
N MET A 477 -7.83 3.54 -9.78
CA MET A 477 -6.74 4.34 -10.31
C MET A 477 -7.34 5.37 -11.28
N ASN A 478 -7.46 6.62 -10.82
CA ASN A 478 -8.25 7.69 -11.45
C ASN A 478 -9.76 7.42 -11.54
N ASN A 479 -10.39 7.03 -10.42
CA ASN A 479 -11.83 6.74 -10.29
C ASN A 479 -12.35 5.55 -11.11
N GLU A 480 -11.47 4.81 -11.78
CA GLU A 480 -11.80 3.61 -12.55
C GLU A 480 -11.08 2.38 -11.98
N THR A 481 -11.69 1.21 -12.14
CA THR A 481 -11.21 -0.07 -11.59
C THR A 481 -10.99 -1.08 -12.72
N TYR A 482 -9.97 -1.91 -12.62
CA TYR A 482 -9.65 -2.91 -13.64
C TYR A 482 -10.56 -4.14 -13.56
N MET A 483 -10.99 -4.62 -14.73
CA MET A 483 -11.52 -5.96 -14.90
C MET A 483 -10.90 -6.68 -16.12
N ALA A 484 -10.50 -7.94 -15.93
CA ALA A 484 -9.96 -8.80 -16.97
C ALA A 484 -11.05 -9.62 -17.66
N ASN A 485 -10.89 -9.86 -18.96
CA ASN A 485 -11.64 -10.86 -19.69
C ASN A 485 -10.72 -12.01 -20.10
N TYR A 486 -10.78 -13.12 -19.37
CA TYR A 486 -9.95 -14.30 -19.67
C TYR A 486 -10.20 -14.95 -21.04
N ASN A 487 -11.35 -14.69 -21.68
CA ASN A 487 -11.61 -15.17 -23.03
C ASN A 487 -11.11 -14.20 -24.11
N ASP A 488 -10.72 -12.99 -23.73
CA ASP A 488 -10.41 -11.91 -24.66
C ASP A 488 -9.16 -11.12 -24.21
N PRO A 489 -7.96 -11.68 -24.39
CA PRO A 489 -6.72 -11.02 -23.96
C PRO A 489 -6.46 -9.73 -24.72
N THR A 490 -6.21 -8.63 -24.00
CA THR A 490 -6.01 -7.30 -24.61
C THR A 490 -4.86 -7.24 -25.61
N LEU A 491 -3.80 -8.04 -25.45
CA LEU A 491 -2.73 -8.16 -26.45
C LEU A 491 -3.24 -8.69 -27.79
N PHE A 492 -4.22 -9.60 -27.78
CA PHE A 492 -4.74 -10.22 -29.00
C PHE A 492 -5.68 -9.25 -29.72
N GLU A 493 -6.52 -8.54 -28.98
CA GLU A 493 -7.35 -7.46 -29.51
C GLU A 493 -6.49 -6.34 -30.12
N ALA A 494 -5.44 -5.91 -29.41
CA ALA A 494 -4.46 -4.97 -29.94
C ALA A 494 -3.82 -5.48 -31.24
N LYS A 495 -3.41 -6.75 -31.29
CA LYS A 495 -2.83 -7.37 -32.49
C LYS A 495 -3.79 -7.41 -33.67
N LEU A 496 -5.09 -7.62 -33.42
CA LEU A 496 -6.14 -7.62 -34.44
C LEU A 496 -6.50 -6.21 -34.93
N GLY A 497 -5.97 -5.16 -34.29
CA GLY A 497 -6.30 -3.77 -34.58
C GLY A 497 -7.59 -3.29 -33.90
N ASN A 498 -8.12 -4.08 -32.96
CA ASN A 498 -9.26 -3.72 -32.13
C ASN A 498 -8.76 -2.89 -30.95
N LEU A 499 -8.59 -1.59 -31.18
CA LEU A 499 -8.02 -0.65 -30.20
C LEU A 499 -9.08 0.09 -29.37
N ASP A 500 -10.36 -0.17 -29.63
CA ASP A 500 -11.48 0.36 -28.84
C ASP A 500 -11.75 -0.58 -27.65
N PHE A 501 -10.86 -0.52 -26.67
CA PHE A 501 -10.93 -1.41 -25.51
C PHE A 501 -12.05 -0.98 -24.55
N PRO A 502 -12.71 -1.93 -23.86
CA PRO A 502 -13.61 -1.61 -22.76
C PRO A 502 -12.89 -0.79 -21.69
N GLU A 503 -13.58 0.16 -21.05
CA GLU A 503 -12.97 1.07 -20.06
C GLU A 503 -12.36 0.31 -18.87
N GLU A 504 -13.02 -0.78 -18.47
CA GLU A 504 -12.59 -1.70 -17.42
C GLU A 504 -11.28 -2.44 -17.75
N SER A 505 -10.88 -2.53 -19.01
CA SER A 505 -9.58 -3.12 -19.38
C SER A 505 -8.39 -2.23 -18.99
N ARG A 506 -8.65 -0.95 -18.68
CA ARG A 506 -7.66 0.05 -18.24
C ARG A 506 -6.43 0.15 -19.16
N VAL A 507 -6.62 0.01 -20.48
CA VAL A 507 -5.52 0.14 -21.45
C VAL A 507 -5.19 1.61 -21.71
N PHE A 508 -3.93 1.98 -21.49
CA PHE A 508 -3.34 3.26 -21.85
C PHE A 508 -2.43 3.06 -23.07
N ASP A 509 -2.92 3.50 -24.23
CA ASP A 509 -2.14 3.49 -25.47
C ASP A 509 -1.09 4.61 -25.45
N LEU A 510 0.19 4.22 -25.46
CA LEU A 510 1.33 5.13 -25.44
C LEU A 510 1.87 5.43 -26.84
N GLY A 511 1.23 4.93 -27.90
CA GLY A 511 1.62 5.14 -29.28
C GLY A 511 3.07 4.74 -29.53
N THR A 512 3.85 5.64 -30.13
CA THR A 512 5.29 5.46 -30.40
C THR A 512 6.17 6.30 -29.47
N ASN A 513 5.65 6.71 -28.31
CA ASN A 513 6.45 7.43 -27.31
C ASN A 513 7.62 6.55 -26.85
N GLY A 514 8.78 7.16 -26.64
CA GLY A 514 9.99 6.50 -26.16
C GLY A 514 10.08 6.42 -24.64
N THR A 515 9.42 7.32 -23.91
CA THR A 515 9.42 7.33 -22.44
C THR A 515 8.06 7.71 -21.85
N VAL A 516 7.71 7.11 -20.71
CA VAL A 516 6.57 7.53 -19.89
C VAL A 516 7.02 7.81 -18.46
N ARG A 517 6.57 8.94 -17.90
CA ARG A 517 6.67 9.23 -16.47
C ARG A 517 5.31 8.97 -15.82
N ILE A 518 5.29 8.16 -14.78
CA ILE A 518 4.06 7.85 -14.03
C ILE A 518 4.20 8.43 -12.63
N ILE A 519 3.23 9.28 -12.26
CA ILE A 519 3.13 9.91 -10.95
C ILE A 519 1.94 9.30 -10.23
N MET A 520 2.20 8.59 -9.14
CA MET A 520 1.20 7.93 -8.33
C MET A 520 1.05 8.64 -6.98
N GLN A 521 -0.20 8.82 -6.56
CA GLN A 521 -0.56 9.40 -5.28
C GLN A 521 -1.59 8.51 -4.59
N SER A 522 -1.27 7.98 -3.41
CA SER A 522 -2.23 7.29 -2.55
C SER A 522 -3.03 8.31 -1.74
N VAL A 523 -4.37 8.23 -1.78
CA VAL A 523 -5.31 9.10 -1.06
C VAL A 523 -6.47 8.33 -0.44
N GLY A 524 -7.05 8.88 0.62
CA GLY A 524 -8.34 8.43 1.18
C GLY A 524 -8.30 7.15 2.01
N PHE A 525 -7.35 6.24 1.75
CA PHE A 525 -7.17 5.01 2.51
C PHE A 525 -5.69 4.79 2.86
N PRO A 526 -5.32 4.63 4.14
CA PRO A 526 -3.93 4.59 4.56
C PRO A 526 -3.30 3.18 4.36
N ALA A 527 -3.28 2.68 3.13
CA ALA A 527 -2.61 1.43 2.74
C ALA A 527 -1.31 1.69 1.98
N SER A 528 -0.36 0.76 2.11
CA SER A 528 0.82 0.70 1.25
C SER A 528 0.55 -0.12 -0.01
N HIS A 529 1.22 0.19 -1.11
CA HIS A 529 1.03 -0.50 -2.38
C HIS A 529 2.37 -0.82 -3.06
N PRO A 530 2.86 -2.08 -3.04
CA PRO A 530 3.98 -2.49 -3.87
C PRO A 530 3.56 -2.46 -5.33
N MET A 531 3.99 -1.46 -6.09
CA MET A 531 3.63 -1.31 -7.50
C MET A 531 4.63 -2.06 -8.36
N HIS A 532 4.14 -3.03 -9.13
CA HIS A 532 4.90 -3.90 -10.02
C HIS A 532 4.56 -3.61 -11.48
N ILE A 533 5.59 -3.53 -12.34
CA ILE A 533 5.45 -3.41 -13.79
C ILE A 533 5.93 -4.69 -14.48
N HIS A 534 5.14 -5.19 -15.42
CA HIS A 534 5.55 -6.27 -16.31
C HIS A 534 6.41 -5.72 -17.46
N GLY A 535 7.34 -6.52 -17.97
CA GLY A 535 8.08 -6.22 -19.21
C GLY A 535 9.14 -5.12 -19.11
N PHE A 536 9.30 -4.47 -17.95
CA PHE A 536 10.22 -3.35 -17.74
C PHE A 536 10.87 -3.36 -16.35
N ASN A 537 11.99 -2.64 -16.23
CA ASN A 537 12.43 -2.08 -14.95
C ASN A 537 12.17 -0.57 -14.97
N MET A 538 11.61 -0.05 -13.89
CA MET A 538 11.30 1.37 -13.69
C MET A 538 12.50 2.11 -13.13
N GLN A 539 12.77 3.31 -13.60
CA GLN A 539 13.58 4.28 -12.88
C GLN A 539 12.75 4.90 -11.75
N ILE A 540 13.17 4.71 -10.50
CA ILE A 540 12.51 5.27 -9.32
C ILE A 540 13.06 6.68 -9.09
N LEU A 541 12.27 7.68 -9.45
CA LEU A 541 12.70 9.08 -9.46
C LEU A 541 12.53 9.72 -8.09
N SER A 542 11.39 9.50 -7.45
CA SER A 542 11.05 10.13 -6.17
C SER A 542 9.97 9.34 -5.45
N GLU A 543 10.05 9.29 -4.13
CA GLU A 543 9.04 8.68 -3.28
C GLU A 543 8.99 9.41 -1.93
N GLY A 544 7.85 9.31 -1.25
CA GLY A 544 7.71 9.83 0.09
C GLY A 544 6.27 9.95 0.54
N ILE A 545 6.07 10.57 1.71
CA ILE A 545 4.75 10.85 2.27
C ILE A 545 4.20 12.16 1.68
N GLY A 546 2.88 12.25 1.51
CA GLY A 546 2.22 13.43 0.98
C GLY A 546 2.29 13.45 -0.55
N THR A 547 2.49 14.63 -1.13
CA THR A 547 2.49 14.82 -2.59
C THR A 547 3.86 15.24 -3.08
N TRP A 548 4.23 14.71 -4.24
CA TRP A 548 5.45 15.11 -4.94
C TRP A 548 5.45 16.63 -5.22
N ASP A 549 6.60 17.26 -5.09
CA ASP A 549 6.78 18.70 -5.30
C ASP A 549 6.80 19.13 -6.78
N GLY A 550 6.72 18.17 -7.70
CA GLY A 550 6.74 18.39 -9.14
C GLY A 550 8.14 18.46 -9.76
N VAL A 551 9.21 18.42 -8.96
CA VAL A 551 10.58 18.69 -9.43
C VAL A 551 11.65 17.77 -8.86
N SER A 552 11.45 17.19 -7.67
CA SER A 552 12.46 16.41 -6.97
C SER A 552 12.71 15.07 -7.67
N ILE A 553 13.98 14.82 -8.03
CA ILE A 553 14.46 13.54 -8.55
C ILE A 553 15.71 13.15 -7.77
N THR A 554 15.72 11.95 -7.21
CA THR A 554 16.89 11.40 -6.51
C THR A 554 17.84 10.79 -7.53
N ASN A 555 19.12 11.18 -7.47
CA ASN A 555 20.18 10.67 -8.35
C ASN A 555 19.80 10.73 -9.85
N PRO A 556 19.46 11.89 -10.44
CA PRO A 556 18.96 11.98 -11.83
C PRO A 556 19.91 11.40 -12.89
N GLU A 557 21.22 11.35 -12.61
CA GLU A 557 22.21 10.73 -13.50
C GLU A 557 22.21 9.19 -13.45
N ASN A 558 21.65 8.61 -12.39
CA ASN A 558 21.54 7.17 -12.19
C ASN A 558 20.54 6.84 -11.07
N PRO A 559 19.23 7.02 -11.29
CA PRO A 559 18.22 6.70 -10.30
C PRO A 559 18.21 5.20 -10.04
N GLN A 560 17.66 4.81 -8.90
CA GLN A 560 17.40 3.39 -8.63
C GLN A 560 16.55 2.79 -9.75
N ARG A 561 16.83 1.55 -10.12
CA ARG A 561 16.05 0.82 -11.13
C ARG A 561 15.65 -0.54 -10.63
N ARG A 562 14.39 -0.91 -10.85
CA ARG A 562 13.82 -2.20 -10.42
C ARG A 562 12.41 -2.42 -10.99
N ASP A 563 11.80 -3.58 -10.78
CA ASP A 563 10.45 -3.89 -11.29
C ASP A 563 9.33 -3.73 -10.25
N THR A 564 9.65 -3.66 -8.95
CA THR A 564 8.62 -3.44 -7.90
C THR A 564 9.03 -2.40 -6.85
N GLN A 565 8.22 -1.36 -6.62
CA GLN A 565 8.50 -0.33 -5.60
C GLN A 565 7.26 0.00 -4.75
N LEU A 566 7.45 0.10 -3.43
CA LEU A 566 6.37 0.39 -2.48
C LEU A 566 5.95 1.87 -2.53
N VAL A 567 4.66 2.13 -2.70
CA VAL A 567 4.01 3.40 -2.37
C VAL A 567 3.64 3.36 -0.89
N GLN A 568 4.13 4.34 -0.12
CA GLN A 568 3.85 4.43 1.31
C GLN A 568 2.39 4.83 1.57
N PRO A 569 1.81 4.51 2.74
CA PRO A 569 0.50 4.99 3.13
C PRO A 569 0.38 6.52 3.06
N ASN A 570 -0.62 7.03 2.33
CA ASN A 570 -0.79 8.47 2.05
C ASN A 570 0.45 9.12 1.40
N GLY A 571 1.24 8.33 0.69
CA GLY A 571 2.44 8.77 0.00
C GLY A 571 2.29 8.90 -1.50
N TYR A 572 3.42 9.11 -2.15
CA TYR A 572 3.55 9.20 -3.59
C TYR A 572 4.74 8.36 -4.08
N LEU A 573 4.69 8.02 -5.36
CA LEU A 573 5.78 7.38 -6.09
C LEU A 573 5.83 7.97 -7.50
N VAL A 574 7.01 8.40 -7.92
CA VAL A 574 7.29 8.89 -9.26
C VAL A 574 8.28 7.97 -9.92
N ILE A 575 7.87 7.38 -11.03
CA ILE A 575 8.67 6.46 -11.83
C ILE A 575 8.79 6.94 -13.27
N GLN A 576 9.80 6.43 -13.96
CA GLN A 576 9.92 6.58 -15.41
C GLN A 576 10.30 5.26 -16.06
N ILE A 577 9.70 4.98 -17.21
CA ILE A 577 9.89 3.76 -17.98
C ILE A 577 10.36 4.16 -19.39
N GLU A 578 11.39 3.46 -19.87
CA GLU A 578 11.84 3.50 -21.27
C GLU A 578 11.00 2.49 -22.07
N LEU A 579 10.22 2.99 -23.03
CA LEU A 579 9.20 2.25 -23.77
C LEU A 579 9.79 1.50 -24.97
N ASP A 580 10.78 0.64 -24.71
CA ASP A 580 11.54 -0.07 -25.74
C ASP A 580 11.05 -1.51 -26.03
N ASN A 581 9.91 -1.88 -25.46
CA ASN A 581 9.39 -3.24 -25.48
C ASN A 581 7.91 -3.28 -25.92
N PRO A 582 7.63 -3.50 -27.22
CA PRO A 582 6.27 -3.52 -27.74
C PRO A 582 5.41 -4.64 -27.13
N GLY A 583 4.20 -4.31 -26.70
CA GLY A 583 3.30 -5.26 -26.03
C GLY A 583 2.22 -4.55 -25.22
N VAL A 584 1.44 -5.34 -24.48
CA VAL A 584 0.51 -4.84 -23.47
C VAL A 584 1.02 -5.31 -22.11
N TRP A 585 1.34 -4.38 -21.23
CA TRP A 585 2.07 -4.65 -19.99
C TRP A 585 1.26 -4.21 -18.76
N PRO A 586 0.86 -5.15 -17.89
CA PRO A 586 0.24 -4.82 -16.61
C PRO A 586 1.14 -3.97 -15.71
N PHE A 587 0.53 -3.01 -15.02
CA PHE A 587 1.13 -2.23 -13.95
C PHE A 587 0.16 -2.18 -12.78
N HIS A 588 0.46 -2.92 -11.71
CA HIS A 588 -0.51 -3.21 -10.66
C HIS A 588 0.10 -3.20 -9.27
N CYS A 589 -0.76 -3.15 -8.25
CA CYS A 589 -0.36 -3.45 -6.88
C CYS A 589 -0.13 -4.96 -6.73
N HIS A 590 0.98 -5.36 -6.11
CA HIS A 590 1.33 -6.76 -5.89
C HIS A 590 0.72 -7.34 -4.61
N ILE A 591 -0.15 -6.60 -3.92
CA ILE A 591 -0.96 -7.16 -2.85
C ILE A 591 -2.09 -7.97 -3.48
N ALA A 592 -2.19 -9.27 -3.14
CA ALA A 592 -3.05 -10.23 -3.82
C ALA A 592 -4.52 -9.77 -3.91
N TRP A 593 -5.07 -9.25 -2.81
CA TRP A 593 -6.43 -8.71 -2.81
C TRP A 593 -6.53 -7.34 -3.47
N HIS A 594 -5.50 -6.49 -3.47
CA HIS A 594 -5.59 -5.19 -4.15
C HIS A 594 -5.65 -5.34 -5.67
N ILE A 595 -4.83 -6.22 -6.26
CA ILE A 595 -4.97 -6.55 -7.69
C ILE A 595 -6.33 -7.17 -7.96
N SER A 596 -6.75 -8.14 -7.14
CA SER A 596 -8.08 -8.76 -7.22
C SER A 596 -9.21 -7.72 -7.14
N GLU A 597 -9.04 -6.64 -6.37
CA GLU A 597 -10.03 -5.56 -6.23
C GLU A 597 -9.92 -4.51 -7.34
N GLY A 598 -9.09 -4.73 -8.36
CA GLY A 598 -9.02 -3.94 -9.60
C GLY A 598 -7.90 -2.91 -9.65
N MET A 599 -6.88 -3.03 -8.79
CA MET A 599 -5.74 -2.10 -8.76
C MET A 599 -4.68 -2.41 -9.83
N ASN A 600 -5.06 -2.26 -11.09
CA ASN A 600 -4.23 -2.55 -12.25
C ASN A 600 -4.51 -1.54 -13.38
N ILE A 601 -3.50 -1.25 -14.19
CA ILE A 601 -3.63 -0.61 -15.49
C ILE A 601 -2.79 -1.38 -16.50
N ASN A 602 -3.11 -1.26 -17.79
CA ASN A 602 -2.35 -1.90 -18.86
C ASN A 602 -1.70 -0.85 -19.76
N LEU A 603 -0.40 -0.93 -19.98
CA LEU A 603 0.33 -0.04 -20.88
C LEU A 603 0.46 -0.70 -22.24
N LEU A 604 -0.20 -0.16 -23.27
CA LEU A 604 -0.01 -0.58 -24.65
C LEU A 604 1.16 0.21 -25.25
N VAL A 605 2.24 -0.49 -25.56
CA VAL A 605 3.52 0.09 -25.98
C VAL A 605 3.78 -0.23 -27.46
N ASN A 606 4.09 0.81 -28.24
CA ASN A 606 4.39 0.72 -29.67
C ASN A 606 3.26 0.07 -30.48
N THR A 607 2.08 0.68 -30.44
CA THR A 607 0.85 0.21 -31.10
C THR A 607 1.03 -0.12 -32.59
N PRO A 608 1.73 0.70 -33.40
CA PRO A 608 1.97 0.34 -34.80
C PRO A 608 2.74 -0.97 -34.96
N TYR A 609 3.72 -1.26 -34.10
CA TYR A 609 4.46 -2.52 -34.12
C TYR A 609 3.56 -3.69 -33.70
N VAL A 610 2.79 -3.53 -32.62
CA VAL A 610 1.85 -4.57 -32.13
C VAL A 610 0.87 -4.97 -33.23
N VAL A 611 0.22 -4.01 -33.88
CA VAL A 611 -0.76 -4.29 -34.95
C VAL A 611 -0.08 -4.90 -36.18
N ASN A 612 0.98 -4.27 -36.69
CA ASN A 612 1.46 -4.55 -38.04
C ASN A 612 2.61 -5.57 -38.12
N GLU A 613 3.42 -5.69 -37.07
CA GLU A 613 4.71 -6.42 -37.13
C GLU A 613 4.78 -7.60 -36.15
N MET A 614 4.11 -7.52 -35.01
CA MET A 614 4.18 -8.57 -33.98
C MET A 614 3.61 -9.91 -34.49
N GLU A 615 4.37 -10.99 -34.39
CA GLU A 615 3.95 -12.33 -34.81
C GLU A 615 3.64 -13.21 -33.59
N ILE A 616 2.37 -13.26 -33.18
CA ILE A 616 1.93 -14.10 -32.06
C ILE A 616 1.85 -15.57 -32.52
N PRO A 617 2.51 -16.52 -31.83
CA PRO A 617 2.47 -17.93 -32.18
C PRO A 617 1.07 -18.54 -32.14
N TYR A 618 0.76 -19.45 -33.08
CA TYR A 618 -0.55 -20.12 -33.16
C TYR A 618 -0.97 -20.85 -31.88
N VAL A 619 0.01 -21.35 -31.09
CA VAL A 619 -0.26 -22.02 -29.81
C VAL A 619 -1.04 -21.12 -28.84
N MET A 620 -0.83 -19.81 -28.90
CA MET A 620 -1.57 -18.84 -28.08
C MET A 620 -3.07 -18.88 -28.36
N ALA A 621 -3.44 -18.91 -29.64
CA ALA A 621 -4.83 -19.06 -30.06
C ALA A 621 -5.41 -20.44 -29.72
N GLN A 622 -4.57 -21.49 -29.67
CA GLN A 622 -5.02 -22.82 -29.24
C GLN A 622 -5.36 -22.83 -27.75
N THR A 623 -4.55 -22.20 -26.90
CA THR A 623 -4.85 -22.05 -25.47
C THR A 623 -6.18 -21.35 -25.24
N CYS A 624 -6.49 -20.29 -25.99
CA CYS A 624 -7.79 -19.62 -25.91
C CYS A 624 -8.96 -20.48 -26.39
N ARG A 625 -8.79 -21.30 -27.44
CA ARG A 625 -9.83 -22.26 -27.85
C ARG A 625 -10.10 -23.29 -26.75
N ASP A 626 -9.04 -23.87 -26.19
CA ASP A 626 -9.14 -24.83 -25.10
C ASP A 626 -9.82 -24.22 -23.86
N TRP A 627 -9.51 -22.97 -23.55
CA TRP A 627 -10.15 -22.22 -22.46
C TRP A 627 -11.62 -21.93 -22.75
N SER A 628 -11.96 -21.50 -23.97
CA SER A 628 -13.33 -21.22 -24.38
C SER A 628 -14.21 -22.48 -24.35
N ASP A 629 -13.68 -23.64 -24.75
CA ASP A 629 -14.37 -24.92 -24.66
C ASP A 629 -14.68 -25.29 -23.19
N TYR A 630 -13.74 -25.04 -22.28
CA TYR A 630 -13.91 -25.27 -20.85
C TYR A 630 -14.92 -24.28 -20.22
N SER A 631 -14.72 -22.98 -20.43
CA SER A 631 -15.54 -21.91 -19.83
C SER A 631 -16.95 -21.84 -20.43
N GLY A 632 -17.15 -22.37 -21.65
CA GLY A 632 -18.45 -22.51 -22.29
C GLY A 632 -19.35 -23.59 -21.67
N THR A 633 -18.78 -24.53 -20.91
CA THR A 633 -19.52 -25.63 -20.26
C THR A 633 -19.40 -25.64 -18.74
N THR A 634 -18.44 -24.91 -18.19
CA THR A 634 -18.15 -24.84 -16.75
C THR A 634 -18.29 -23.41 -16.25
N VAL A 635 -18.99 -23.23 -15.13
CA VAL A 635 -18.99 -21.92 -14.44
C VAL A 635 -17.60 -21.70 -13.86
N VAL A 636 -16.90 -20.72 -14.40
CA VAL A 636 -15.60 -20.29 -13.88
C VAL A 636 -15.84 -19.46 -12.62
N ASN A 637 -15.23 -19.88 -11.51
CA ASN A 637 -15.25 -19.17 -10.24
C ASN A 637 -14.34 -17.93 -10.32
N GLN A 638 -14.82 -16.91 -11.02
CA GLN A 638 -14.14 -15.67 -11.34
C GLN A 638 -14.82 -14.58 -10.50
N ILE A 639 -14.31 -14.29 -9.31
CA ILE A 639 -14.98 -13.43 -8.30
C ILE A 639 -14.34 -12.05 -8.14
N ASP A 640 -13.18 -11.84 -8.75
CA ASP A 640 -12.32 -10.69 -8.55
C ASP A 640 -12.25 -9.80 -9.79
N SER A 641 -11.24 -8.95 -9.89
CA SER A 641 -10.88 -8.13 -11.03
C SER A 641 -10.82 -8.99 -12.26
N ASP A 642 -10.57 -10.27 -12.14
CA ASP A 642 -10.48 -11.08 -13.31
C ASP A 642 -11.85 -11.43 -13.88
N SER A 643 -12.98 -10.95 -13.32
CA SER A 643 -14.35 -11.29 -13.69
C SER A 643 -15.02 -10.40 -14.74
N THR A 644 -15.72 -11.03 -15.69
CA THR A 644 -16.59 -10.36 -16.69
C THR A 644 -18.08 -10.40 -16.33
N LYS A 645 -18.43 -11.08 -15.24
CA LYS A 645 -19.78 -11.14 -14.72
C LYS A 645 -19.78 -10.53 -13.33
N GLU A 646 -20.16 -9.26 -13.25
CA GLU A 646 -20.92 -8.83 -12.08
C GLU A 646 -22.02 -9.89 -11.87
N LEU A 647 -22.17 -10.41 -10.65
CA LEU A 647 -23.32 -11.21 -10.26
C LEU A 647 -24.59 -10.35 -10.30
N GLY A 648 -24.98 -9.94 -11.51
CA GLY A 648 -26.30 -9.52 -11.86
C GLY A 648 -27.16 -10.77 -11.93
N CYS A 649 -27.87 -11.06 -10.83
CA CYS A 649 -29.17 -11.71 -10.93
C CYS A 649 -30.07 -10.84 -11.82
N GLY A 650 -29.95 -11.01 -13.13
CA GLY A 650 -30.52 -10.09 -14.11
C GLY A 650 -30.30 -10.49 -15.56
N SER A 651 -30.33 -11.79 -15.89
CA SER A 651 -30.58 -12.22 -17.26
C SER A 651 -31.88 -13.05 -17.31
N PRO A 652 -32.83 -12.79 -18.24
CA PRO A 652 -34.15 -13.42 -18.22
C PRO A 652 -34.21 -14.90 -18.66
N GLU A 653 -33.08 -15.55 -18.91
CA GLU A 653 -33.06 -16.84 -19.64
C GLU A 653 -32.82 -18.11 -18.82
N PHE A 654 -32.71 -18.04 -17.48
CA PHE A 654 -32.49 -19.24 -16.64
C PHE A 654 -33.55 -19.44 -15.55
N ALA A 655 -34.82 -19.25 -15.87
CA ALA A 655 -35.95 -19.50 -14.97
C ALA A 655 -36.49 -20.95 -14.99
N SER A 656 -35.69 -21.97 -15.32
CA SER A 656 -36.24 -23.34 -15.50
C SER A 656 -35.39 -24.51 -14.97
N ASN A 657 -34.44 -24.31 -14.06
CA ASN A 657 -33.75 -25.44 -13.41
C ASN A 657 -34.20 -25.63 -11.94
N PRO A 658 -34.89 -26.74 -11.58
CA PRO A 658 -35.40 -26.97 -10.22
C PRO A 658 -34.36 -27.34 -9.14
N ASP A 659 -33.09 -27.57 -9.49
CA ASP A 659 -32.12 -28.15 -8.55
C ASP A 659 -31.31 -27.14 -7.70
N CYS A 660 -31.60 -25.84 -7.79
CA CYS A 660 -30.98 -24.80 -6.93
C CYS A 660 -31.73 -24.55 -5.60
N LEU A 661 -32.57 -25.48 -5.14
CA LEU A 661 -33.46 -25.27 -4.00
C LEU A 661 -33.18 -26.21 -2.81
N TYR A 662 -31.92 -26.36 -2.39
CA TYR A 662 -31.59 -27.14 -1.18
C TYR A 662 -30.32 -26.63 -0.48
N LEU A 663 -30.30 -25.38 0.02
CA LEU A 663 -29.37 -25.00 1.12
C LEU A 663 -29.73 -23.75 1.93
N LEU A 664 -30.90 -23.13 1.74
CA LEU A 664 -31.33 -21.96 2.53
C LEU A 664 -32.74 -22.11 3.12
N CYS A 665 -33.01 -23.24 3.79
CA CYS A 665 -34.25 -23.44 4.53
C CYS A 665 -34.00 -24.03 5.93
N SER A 666 -33.35 -23.24 6.79
CA SER A 666 -33.67 -23.23 8.23
C SER A 666 -33.07 -21.99 8.86
N LEU A 667 -33.90 -20.94 9.00
CA LEU A 667 -34.01 -20.02 10.12
C LEU A 667 -34.87 -18.85 9.63
N GLY A 668 -36.16 -19.13 9.51
CA GLY A 668 -37.16 -18.08 9.34
C GLY A 668 -37.47 -17.44 10.69
N SER A 669 -37.32 -16.13 10.79
CA SER A 669 -38.23 -15.31 11.58
C SER A 669 -38.43 -13.98 10.87
N THR A 670 -39.50 -13.96 10.07
CA THR A 670 -40.38 -12.84 9.74
C THR A 670 -39.96 -11.44 10.22
N TYR A 671 -39.63 -10.53 9.30
CA TYR A 671 -40.23 -9.18 9.27
C TYR A 671 -40.18 -8.63 7.84
N SER A 672 -41.29 -8.01 7.46
CA SER A 672 -41.63 -7.58 6.12
C SER A 672 -40.79 -6.40 5.62
N SER A 673 -40.40 -6.50 4.35
CA SER A 673 -39.96 -5.42 3.47
C SER A 673 -40.87 -4.18 3.50
N THR A 674 -40.28 -2.99 3.64
CA THR A 674 -40.68 -1.78 2.90
C THR A 674 -39.57 -0.70 2.90
N GLY A 675 -38.95 -0.48 1.72
CA GLY A 675 -38.19 0.73 1.30
C GLY A 675 -36.83 0.95 1.98
N TRP A 676 -35.74 1.35 1.31
CA TRP A 676 -35.61 2.50 0.38
C TRP A 676 -34.28 2.38 -0.42
N LYS A 677 -34.21 3.16 -1.52
CA LYS A 677 -33.13 3.25 -2.51
C LYS A 677 -32.09 4.32 -2.13
N SER A 678 -30.82 4.08 -2.47
CA SER A 678 -29.77 5.12 -2.48
C SER A 678 -30.00 6.13 -3.62
N ARG A 679 -29.73 7.41 -3.35
CA ARG A 679 -29.70 8.49 -4.33
C ARG A 679 -28.34 9.16 -4.32
N LYS A 680 -27.57 9.03 -5.41
CA LYS A 680 -26.58 10.03 -5.84
C LYS A 680 -27.16 10.75 -7.06
N GLY A 681 -27.22 12.08 -6.98
CA GLY A 681 -27.70 12.95 -8.05
C GLY A 681 -29.21 13.21 -8.03
N GLN A 682 -29.63 14.14 -7.18
CA GLN A 682 -30.77 15.06 -7.33
C GLN A 682 -30.99 15.70 -5.96
N ALA A 683 -31.75 16.79 -5.87
CA ALA A 683 -32.65 16.92 -4.72
C ALA A 683 -33.18 15.51 -4.39
N SER A 684 -32.76 14.92 -3.27
CA SER A 684 -33.11 13.54 -3.01
C SER A 684 -34.61 13.52 -2.73
N SER A 685 -35.46 13.19 -3.71
CA SER A 685 -36.78 12.65 -3.40
C SER A 685 -36.61 11.26 -2.79
N ALA A 686 -36.13 11.27 -1.55
CA ALA A 686 -36.15 10.18 -0.60
C ALA A 686 -34.81 9.37 -0.56
N GLN A 687 -33.77 9.69 0.24
CA GLN A 687 -33.50 9.28 1.66
C GLN A 687 -32.71 10.25 2.55
N GLY A 688 -33.03 11.54 2.45
CA GLY A 688 -32.82 12.55 3.53
C GLY A 688 -34.13 13.28 3.86
N GLY A 689 -35.25 12.56 3.85
CA GLY A 689 -36.57 13.12 3.54
C GLY A 689 -37.22 14.02 4.60
N ASN A 690 -36.88 13.88 5.88
CA ASN A 690 -37.61 14.58 6.95
C ASN A 690 -36.81 15.74 7.54
N GLU A 691 -35.53 15.55 7.86
CA GLU A 691 -34.67 16.54 8.54
C GLU A 691 -34.39 17.76 7.65
N TYR A 692 -33.98 17.52 6.40
CA TYR A 692 -33.71 18.59 5.44
C TYR A 692 -35.00 19.31 5.02
N ALA A 693 -36.11 18.59 4.88
CA ALA A 693 -37.41 19.19 4.59
C ALA A 693 -37.93 20.03 5.77
N ALA A 694 -37.74 19.55 7.01
CA ALA A 694 -38.10 20.28 8.23
C ALA A 694 -37.25 21.55 8.39
N LEU A 695 -35.95 21.50 8.11
CA LEU A 695 -35.11 22.70 8.09
C LEU A 695 -35.55 23.70 7.02
N LYS A 696 -35.91 23.24 5.82
CA LYS A 696 -36.44 24.13 4.77
C LYS A 696 -37.78 24.77 5.15
N ALA A 697 -38.71 23.99 5.71
CA ALA A 697 -39.98 24.50 6.22
C ALA A 697 -39.75 25.56 7.31
N PHE A 698 -38.81 25.29 8.23
CA PHE A 698 -38.43 26.22 9.28
C PHE A 698 -37.82 27.52 8.73
N LEU A 699 -36.94 27.43 7.74
CA LEU A 699 -36.36 28.60 7.11
C LEU A 699 -37.41 29.46 6.40
N ASN A 700 -38.43 28.82 5.82
CA ASN A 700 -39.57 29.45 5.14
C ASN A 700 -40.69 29.92 6.10
N ASP A 701 -40.51 29.81 7.42
CA ASP A 701 -41.53 30.12 8.45
C ASP A 701 -42.80 29.25 8.35
N GLU A 702 -42.69 28.07 7.72
CA GLU A 702 -43.76 27.08 7.58
C GLU A 702 -43.84 26.11 8.77
N SER A 703 -42.80 26.05 9.60
CA SER A 703 -42.76 25.31 10.88
C SER A 703 -42.12 26.15 11.99
N SER A 704 -42.50 25.90 13.24
CA SER A 704 -41.87 26.58 14.38
C SER A 704 -40.50 25.98 14.73
N LEU A 705 -39.67 26.73 15.46
CA LEU A 705 -38.38 26.24 15.97
C LEU A 705 -38.57 24.97 16.83
N GLU A 706 -39.56 24.97 17.72
CA GLU A 706 -39.82 23.84 18.62
C GLU A 706 -40.28 22.60 17.86
N GLU A 707 -41.21 22.77 16.92
CA GLU A 707 -41.70 21.70 16.03
C GLU A 707 -40.58 21.09 15.20
N THR A 708 -39.68 21.92 14.68
CA THR A 708 -38.55 21.48 13.87
C THR A 708 -37.54 20.69 14.71
N VAL A 709 -37.27 21.13 15.94
CA VAL A 709 -36.41 20.41 16.89
C VAL A 709 -37.05 19.08 17.31
N ASP A 710 -38.35 19.08 17.59
CA ASP A 710 -39.07 17.85 17.95
C ASP A 710 -39.11 16.84 16.79
N ASN A 711 -39.15 17.30 15.54
CA ASN A 711 -39.04 16.45 14.36
C ASN A 711 -37.67 15.75 14.25
N PHE A 712 -36.57 16.44 14.60
CA PHE A 712 -35.22 15.84 14.62
C PHE A 712 -35.07 14.82 15.76
N ILE A 713 -35.77 15.03 16.88
CA ILE A 713 -35.72 14.13 18.05
C ILE A 713 -36.59 12.90 17.82
N SER A 714 -37.82 13.10 17.33
CA SER A 714 -38.87 12.10 17.28
C SER A 714 -38.82 11.15 16.08
N THR A 715 -37.91 11.35 15.12
CA THR A 715 -37.79 10.45 13.96
C THR A 715 -37.57 9.00 14.43
N PRO A 716 -38.55 8.10 14.21
CA PRO A 716 -38.43 6.70 14.57
C PRO A 716 -37.70 5.99 13.42
N ASP A 717 -36.46 5.59 13.67
CA ASP A 717 -35.68 4.87 12.66
C ASP A 717 -34.91 3.72 13.31
N SER A 718 -34.69 2.65 12.54
CA SER A 718 -33.97 1.43 12.96
C SER A 718 -32.44 1.57 12.82
N SER A 719 -31.93 2.78 12.63
CA SER A 719 -30.51 3.10 12.45
C SER A 719 -29.75 3.18 13.78
N SER A 720 -28.43 3.00 13.75
CA SER A 720 -27.58 3.20 14.94
C SER A 720 -27.62 4.67 15.43
N THR A 721 -27.31 4.88 16.71
CA THR A 721 -27.21 6.20 17.35
C THR A 721 -26.28 7.15 16.58
N GLU A 722 -25.17 6.62 16.07
CA GLU A 722 -24.15 7.36 15.33
C GLU A 722 -24.69 7.85 13.98
N ASP A 723 -25.42 7.01 13.26
CA ASP A 723 -26.02 7.35 11.96
C ASP A 723 -27.10 8.45 12.09
N LYS A 724 -27.89 8.45 13.17
CA LYS A 724 -28.88 9.51 13.44
C LYS A 724 -28.21 10.88 13.67
N LEU A 725 -27.09 10.90 14.38
CA LEU A 725 -26.33 12.13 14.65
C LEU A 725 -25.64 12.65 13.40
N LEU A 726 -25.04 11.76 12.59
CA LEU A 726 -24.40 12.11 11.32
C LEU A 726 -25.40 12.68 10.32
N ARG A 727 -26.55 12.01 10.11
CA ARG A 727 -27.60 12.52 9.19
C ARG A 727 -28.16 13.87 9.61
N SER A 728 -28.33 14.10 10.91
CA SER A 728 -28.77 15.39 11.44
C SER A 728 -27.76 16.51 11.15
N TRP A 729 -26.46 16.20 11.26
CA TRP A 729 -25.40 17.15 10.96
C TRP A 729 -25.24 17.40 9.46
N ASP A 730 -25.35 16.37 8.62
CA ASP A 730 -25.30 16.47 7.16
C ASP A 730 -26.47 17.33 6.62
N ALA A 731 -27.67 17.12 7.14
CA ALA A 731 -28.84 17.94 6.78
C ALA A 731 -28.64 19.41 7.15
N LEU A 732 -28.07 19.69 8.32
CA LEU A 732 -27.76 21.05 8.77
C LEU A 732 -26.66 21.69 7.92
N GLY A 733 -25.57 20.97 7.65
CA GLY A 733 -24.45 21.44 6.85
C GLY A 733 -24.82 21.72 5.39
N LEU A 734 -25.59 20.83 4.76
CA LEU A 734 -26.08 21.02 3.39
C LEU A 734 -27.08 22.18 3.30
N THR A 735 -27.98 22.32 4.29
CA THR A 735 -28.91 23.45 4.33
C THR A 735 -28.16 24.77 4.52
N ALA A 736 -27.14 24.79 5.39
CA ALA A 736 -26.30 25.94 5.63
C ALA A 736 -25.50 26.35 4.39
N SER A 737 -24.96 25.40 3.62
CA SER A 737 -24.20 25.69 2.40
C SER A 737 -25.08 26.23 1.26
N GLN A 738 -26.35 25.86 1.22
CA GLN A 738 -27.32 26.37 0.24
C GLN A 738 -28.00 27.67 0.67
N THR A 739 -27.89 28.05 1.94
CA THR A 739 -28.48 29.27 2.48
C THR A 739 -27.52 30.46 2.26
N PRO A 740 -27.93 31.56 1.62
CA PRO A 740 -27.05 32.70 1.39
C PRO A 740 -26.41 33.23 2.69
N ALA A 741 -25.09 33.47 2.66
CA ALA A 741 -24.28 33.84 3.83
C ALA A 741 -24.79 35.07 4.60
N ASP A 742 -25.37 36.03 3.89
CA ASP A 742 -25.91 37.28 4.43
C ASP A 742 -27.41 37.22 4.78
N SER A 743 -28.06 36.08 4.54
CA SER A 743 -29.48 35.90 4.83
C SER A 743 -29.75 35.78 6.34
N PRO A 744 -30.85 36.38 6.85
CA PRO A 744 -31.33 36.12 8.21
C PRO A 744 -31.61 34.63 8.49
N SER A 745 -31.78 33.82 7.45
CA SER A 745 -31.96 32.37 7.55
C SER A 745 -30.75 31.66 8.17
N GLN A 746 -29.54 32.21 8.01
CA GLN A 746 -28.34 31.67 8.67
C GLN A 746 -28.47 31.72 10.20
N GLU A 747 -29.05 32.79 10.76
CA GLU A 747 -29.28 32.93 12.21
C GLU A 747 -30.37 31.99 12.72
N LYS A 748 -31.38 31.71 11.87
CA LYS A 748 -32.39 30.70 12.19
C LYS A 748 -31.74 29.32 12.36
N LEU A 749 -30.83 28.92 11.46
CA LEU A 749 -30.11 27.64 11.58
C LEU A 749 -29.26 27.56 12.85
N VAL A 750 -28.60 28.66 13.24
CA VAL A 750 -27.80 28.72 14.48
C VAL A 750 -28.72 28.58 15.71
N SER A 751 -29.87 29.25 15.69
CA SER A 751 -30.89 29.16 16.75
C SER A 751 -31.46 27.73 16.84
N PHE A 752 -31.67 27.08 15.70
CA PHE A 752 -32.07 25.68 15.61
C PHE A 752 -31.03 24.75 16.24
N LEU A 753 -29.76 24.84 15.83
CA LEU A 753 -28.69 24.02 16.40
C LEU A 753 -28.58 24.22 17.92
N THR A 754 -28.67 25.47 18.37
CA THR A 754 -28.63 25.81 19.80
C THR A 754 -29.79 25.17 20.56
N ALA A 755 -31.02 25.31 20.04
CA ALA A 755 -32.22 24.73 20.65
C ALA A 755 -32.19 23.19 20.66
N LEU A 756 -31.69 22.56 19.59
CA LEU A 756 -31.53 21.11 19.49
C LEU A 756 -30.57 20.58 20.57
N ARG A 757 -29.42 21.23 20.76
CA ARG A 757 -28.43 20.83 21.79
C ARG A 757 -28.95 21.00 23.21
N GLN A 758 -29.85 21.95 23.46
CA GLN A 758 -30.43 22.23 24.77
C GLN A 758 -31.48 21.21 25.22
N ARG A 759 -31.94 20.32 24.33
CA ARG A 759 -33.01 19.36 24.63
C ARG A 759 -32.59 18.18 25.53
N ASP A 760 -31.32 18.10 25.95
CA ASP A 760 -30.70 17.11 26.87
C ASP A 760 -31.39 15.74 26.91
N THR A 761 -31.56 15.15 25.73
CA THR A 761 -32.18 13.84 25.54
C THR A 761 -31.11 12.85 25.11
N ASN A 762 -31.08 11.69 25.78
CA ASN A 762 -30.22 10.58 25.41
C ASN A 762 -30.60 10.09 24.01
N VAL A 763 -29.66 10.20 23.07
CA VAL A 763 -29.82 9.73 21.68
C VAL A 763 -29.43 8.25 21.59
N GLY A 764 -28.54 7.77 22.46
CA GLY A 764 -28.16 6.37 22.64
C GLY A 764 -26.81 6.19 23.36
N ASP A 765 -26.27 4.98 23.37
CA ASP A 765 -24.94 4.66 23.94
C ASP A 765 -23.96 4.31 22.83
N VAL A 766 -22.77 4.89 22.87
CA VAL A 766 -21.64 4.57 21.98
C VAL A 766 -20.43 4.25 22.85
N GLU A 767 -20.00 3.00 22.84
CA GLU A 767 -18.82 2.51 23.58
C GLU A 767 -18.86 2.72 25.11
N GLY A 768 -20.04 2.61 25.72
CA GLY A 768 -20.25 2.77 27.16
C GLY A 768 -20.34 4.23 27.61
N LYS A 769 -20.49 5.17 26.66
CA LYS A 769 -20.72 6.59 26.93
C LYS A 769 -22.10 6.97 26.40
N THR A 770 -22.91 7.56 27.27
CA THR A 770 -24.19 8.13 26.89
C THR A 770 -23.98 9.32 25.96
N VAL A 771 -24.57 9.25 24.77
CA VAL A 771 -24.49 10.28 23.73
C VAL A 771 -25.83 11.00 23.67
N SER A 772 -25.80 12.33 23.75
CA SER A 772 -26.98 13.18 23.69
C SER A 772 -26.83 14.27 22.64
N TRP A 773 -27.91 14.99 22.30
CA TRP A 773 -27.83 16.13 21.39
C TRP A 773 -26.87 17.22 21.87
N SER A 774 -26.59 17.31 23.18
CA SER A 774 -25.59 18.26 23.68
C SER A 774 -24.16 17.85 23.32
N THR A 775 -23.90 16.58 23.03
CA THR A 775 -22.59 16.07 22.57
C THR A 775 -22.35 16.21 21.07
N LEU A 776 -23.29 16.83 20.33
CA LEU A 776 -23.29 16.92 18.87
C LEU A 776 -22.28 17.92 18.27
N PRO A 777 -21.11 18.12 18.88
CA PRO A 777 -19.90 18.27 18.07
C PRO A 777 -18.63 17.60 18.66
N LEU A 778 -18.78 16.70 19.65
CA LEU A 778 -17.67 15.92 20.24
C LEU A 778 -17.20 14.73 19.37
N PHE A 779 -17.91 14.41 18.29
CA PHE A 779 -17.46 13.48 17.24
C PHE A 779 -16.55 14.20 16.22
N GLY A 780 -15.43 14.74 16.71
CA GLY A 780 -14.45 15.47 15.91
C GLY A 780 -13.62 14.59 14.95
N ARG A 781 -12.86 15.28 14.09
CA ARG A 781 -12.06 14.85 12.90
C ARG A 781 -12.87 14.72 11.60
N GLN A 782 -14.07 14.15 11.64
CA GLN A 782 -14.90 13.93 10.44
C GLN A 782 -15.51 15.22 9.86
N ILE A 783 -15.79 16.25 10.66
CA ILE A 783 -16.34 17.53 10.12
C ILE A 783 -15.32 18.29 9.26
N ARG A 784 -14.02 18.21 9.62
CA ARG A 784 -12.93 18.78 8.83
C ARG A 784 -12.84 18.13 7.45
N GLU A 785 -13.10 16.82 7.37
CA GLU A 785 -13.04 16.01 6.16
C GLU A 785 -14.34 16.14 5.35
N HIS A 786 -15.49 16.25 6.01
CA HIS A 786 -16.80 16.36 5.37
C HIS A 786 -17.05 17.74 4.73
N TRP A 787 -16.48 18.82 5.30
CA TRP A 787 -16.51 20.17 4.70
C TRP A 787 -15.18 20.54 4.02
N ASN A 788 -14.28 19.59 3.79
CA ASN A 788 -13.04 19.82 3.06
C ASN A 788 -13.31 20.06 1.56
N TYR A 789 -14.03 21.13 1.27
CA TYR A 789 -14.38 21.55 -0.07
C TYR A 789 -13.09 21.86 -0.82
N ASP A 790 -12.91 21.15 -1.93
CA ASP A 790 -11.74 21.26 -2.79
C ASP A 790 -11.55 22.70 -3.27
N GLU A 791 -10.52 23.37 -2.76
CA GLU A 791 -10.16 24.74 -3.15
C GLU A 791 -9.95 24.86 -4.67
N ARG A 792 -9.54 23.77 -5.34
CA ARG A 792 -9.35 23.74 -6.80
C ARG A 792 -10.68 23.58 -7.55
N ALA A 793 -11.69 22.96 -6.95
CA ALA A 793 -13.04 22.88 -7.49
C ALA A 793 -13.78 24.22 -7.33
N ALA A 794 -13.66 24.86 -6.16
CA ALA A 794 -14.21 26.19 -5.91
C ALA A 794 -13.56 27.29 -6.79
N GLN A 795 -12.34 27.06 -7.29
CA GLN A 795 -11.66 27.93 -8.26
C GLN A 795 -12.24 27.87 -9.67
N LYS A 796 -12.95 26.79 -10.03
CA LYS A 796 -13.48 26.55 -11.38
C LYS A 796 -14.99 26.75 -11.47
N ASP A 797 -15.69 26.80 -10.34
CA ASP A 797 -17.14 26.93 -10.26
C ASP A 797 -17.61 27.95 -9.22
N ALA A 798 -18.34 28.97 -9.70
CA ALA A 798 -18.88 30.05 -8.87
C ALA A 798 -20.02 29.59 -7.94
N GLU A 799 -20.73 28.50 -8.27
CA GLU A 799 -21.76 27.93 -7.38
C GLU A 799 -21.12 27.22 -6.19
N THR A 800 -20.08 26.44 -6.43
CA THR A 800 -19.24 25.80 -5.38
C THR A 800 -18.58 26.85 -4.48
N ALA A 801 -18.03 27.93 -5.05
CA ALA A 801 -17.46 29.04 -4.27
C ALA A 801 -18.48 29.71 -3.35
N ARG A 802 -19.72 29.93 -3.84
CA ARG A 802 -20.82 30.51 -3.04
C ARG A 802 -21.27 29.56 -1.93
N SER A 803 -21.44 28.27 -2.25
CA SER A 803 -21.76 27.23 -1.26
C SER A 803 -20.74 27.18 -0.13
N TRP A 804 -19.45 27.34 -0.48
CA TRP A 804 -18.38 27.36 0.50
C TRP A 804 -18.42 28.61 1.39
N ALA A 805 -18.64 29.80 0.83
CA ALA A 805 -18.81 31.02 1.63
C ALA A 805 -20.02 30.92 2.57
N ASN A 806 -21.14 30.37 2.11
CA ASN A 806 -22.33 30.14 2.91
C ASN A 806 -22.07 29.21 4.11
N ALA A 807 -21.38 28.09 3.90
CA ALA A 807 -21.02 27.17 4.97
C ALA A 807 -20.06 27.81 6.00
N ASN A 808 -19.08 28.61 5.54
CA ASN A 808 -18.17 29.34 6.42
C ASN A 808 -18.90 30.42 7.23
N ALA A 809 -19.92 31.07 6.67
CA ALA A 809 -20.76 32.02 7.39
C ALA A 809 -21.56 31.36 8.52
N PHE A 810 -22.15 30.19 8.26
CA PHE A 810 -22.82 29.41 9.30
C PHE A 810 -21.84 29.03 10.43
N ALA A 811 -20.70 28.46 10.08
CA ALA A 811 -19.65 28.05 11.02
C ALA A 811 -19.16 29.22 11.89
N ALA A 812 -18.92 30.38 11.26
CA ALA A 812 -18.50 31.59 11.97
C ALA A 812 -19.54 32.09 12.98
N ARG A 813 -20.83 32.02 12.63
CA ARG A 813 -21.91 32.39 13.55
C ARG A 813 -22.07 31.41 14.69
N VAL A 814 -21.93 30.11 14.43
CA VAL A 814 -21.89 29.09 15.48
C VAL A 814 -20.73 29.35 16.45
N THR A 815 -19.53 29.63 15.95
CA THR A 815 -18.38 30.02 16.79
C THR A 815 -18.64 31.30 17.59
N ALA A 816 -19.38 32.26 17.04
CA ALA A 816 -19.73 33.49 17.76
C ALA A 816 -20.72 33.24 18.92
N THR A 817 -21.51 32.17 18.85
CA THR A 817 -22.42 31.75 19.93
C THR A 817 -21.78 30.83 20.96
N ALA A 818 -20.64 30.22 20.66
CA ALA A 818 -19.90 29.39 21.60
C ALA A 818 -19.53 30.20 22.84
N SER A 819 -19.56 29.57 24.02
CA SER A 819 -19.23 30.29 25.25
C SER A 819 -17.79 30.76 25.15
N VAL A 820 -17.62 32.08 25.06
CA VAL A 820 -16.30 32.69 24.93
C VAL A 820 -15.51 32.23 26.15
N PHE A 821 -14.50 31.35 25.94
CA PHE A 821 -13.43 30.92 26.85
C PHE A 821 -13.32 29.44 27.26
N ASP A 822 -14.09 28.51 26.73
CA ASP A 822 -13.80 27.08 26.91
C ASP A 822 -13.30 26.44 25.60
N SER A 823 -12.01 26.09 25.52
CA SER A 823 -11.45 25.36 24.35
C SER A 823 -11.95 23.93 24.24
N SER A 824 -12.64 23.44 25.27
CA SER A 824 -13.34 22.16 25.22
C SER A 824 -14.81 22.32 24.79
N ASP A 825 -15.28 23.56 24.53
CA ASP A 825 -16.60 23.79 23.92
C ASP A 825 -16.56 23.28 22.48
N PRO A 826 -17.31 22.22 22.16
CA PRO A 826 -17.21 21.58 20.86
C PRO A 826 -17.79 22.45 19.72
N LEU A 827 -18.43 23.60 20.01
CA LEU A 827 -18.86 24.56 18.97
C LEU A 827 -17.80 25.61 18.60
N ASP A 828 -16.61 25.59 19.21
CA ASP A 828 -15.54 26.52 18.86
C ASP A 828 -14.78 26.07 17.59
N PHE A 829 -15.21 26.55 16.42
CA PHE A 829 -14.51 26.33 15.15
C PHE A 829 -13.37 27.33 14.87
N SER A 830 -12.89 28.09 15.87
CA SER A 830 -11.84 29.10 15.69
C SER A 830 -10.55 28.54 15.06
N LEU A 831 -10.22 27.26 15.30
CA LEU A 831 -9.11 26.58 14.63
C LEU A 831 -9.28 26.46 13.12
N TYR A 832 -10.49 26.15 12.65
CA TYR A 832 -10.80 26.11 11.22
C TYR A 832 -10.79 27.54 10.63
N ALA A 833 -11.21 28.54 11.40
CA ALA A 833 -11.11 29.95 11.01
C ALA A 833 -9.66 30.38 10.74
N ILE A 834 -8.68 29.96 11.56
CA ILE A 834 -7.25 30.21 11.29
C ILE A 834 -6.89 29.64 9.92
N TRP A 835 -7.21 28.38 9.66
CA TRP A 835 -6.83 27.73 8.41
C TRP A 835 -7.41 28.43 7.18
N ALA A 836 -8.71 28.77 7.20
CA ALA A 836 -9.36 29.50 6.11
C ALA A 836 -8.75 30.90 5.89
N LEU A 837 -8.42 31.62 6.97
CA LEU A 837 -7.77 32.92 6.90
C LEU A 837 -6.33 32.83 6.37
N ARG A 838 -5.59 31.78 6.72
CA ARG A 838 -4.23 31.54 6.22
C ARG A 838 -4.20 31.23 4.74
N ALA A 839 -5.02 30.28 4.30
CA ALA A 839 -5.10 29.86 2.90
C ALA A 839 -5.42 31.07 1.99
N ALA A 840 -6.31 31.95 2.43
CA ALA A 840 -6.69 33.14 1.68
C ALA A 840 -5.71 34.32 1.82
N LEU A 841 -5.02 34.50 2.94
CA LEU A 841 -4.32 35.77 3.23
C LEU A 841 -2.80 35.65 3.40
N GLU A 842 -2.26 34.44 3.54
CA GLU A 842 -0.85 34.21 3.89
C GLU A 842 -0.08 33.35 2.89
N ASP A 843 -0.70 32.32 2.31
CA ASP A 843 0.06 31.27 1.61
C ASP A 843 0.48 31.64 0.17
N LYS A 844 -0.09 32.68 -0.48
CA LYS A 844 0.25 33.10 -1.87
C LYS A 844 -0.01 34.58 -2.20
N ASP A 845 0.73 35.12 -3.18
CA ASP A 845 0.54 36.49 -3.70
C ASP A 845 -0.65 36.63 -4.67
N ASP A 846 -1.04 35.55 -5.36
CA ASP A 846 -2.22 35.48 -6.24
C ASP A 846 -3.29 34.61 -5.56
N VAL A 847 -4.30 35.24 -4.97
CA VAL A 847 -5.27 34.59 -4.08
C VAL A 847 -6.56 34.25 -4.84
N PRO A 848 -7.01 32.99 -4.85
CA PRO A 848 -8.30 32.61 -5.44
C PRO A 848 -9.48 33.38 -4.84
N GLU A 849 -10.36 33.92 -5.67
CA GLU A 849 -11.51 34.74 -5.25
C GLU A 849 -12.43 34.03 -4.23
N ALA A 850 -12.68 32.74 -4.43
CA ALA A 850 -13.50 31.91 -3.55
C ALA A 850 -12.96 31.84 -2.11
N THR A 851 -11.63 31.75 -1.96
CA THR A 851 -10.97 31.70 -0.65
C THR A 851 -11.10 33.02 0.09
N VAL A 852 -11.04 34.17 -0.60
CA VAL A 852 -11.21 35.49 0.01
C VAL A 852 -12.63 35.69 0.53
N ALA A 853 -13.64 35.29 -0.25
CA ALA A 853 -15.04 35.39 0.16
C ALA A 853 -15.35 34.51 1.38
N ALA A 854 -14.86 33.27 1.41
CA ALA A 854 -15.02 32.37 2.56
C ALA A 854 -14.27 32.88 3.81
N ALA A 855 -13.02 33.33 3.65
CA ALA A 855 -12.23 33.91 4.74
C ALA A 855 -12.87 35.18 5.34
N ALA A 856 -13.48 36.02 4.50
CA ALA A 856 -14.20 37.21 4.96
C ALA A 856 -15.35 36.89 5.91
N MET A 857 -16.03 35.74 5.75
CA MET A 857 -17.16 35.35 6.61
C MET A 857 -16.73 35.15 8.06
N TRP A 858 -15.55 34.57 8.30
CA TRP A 858 -14.99 34.39 9.64
C TRP A 858 -14.79 35.71 10.37
N ILE A 859 -14.28 36.72 9.66
CA ILE A 859 -14.07 38.05 10.25
C ILE A 859 -15.40 38.77 10.47
N LEU A 860 -16.32 38.69 9.51
CA LEU A 860 -17.60 39.42 9.57
C LEU A 860 -18.54 38.90 10.66
N TYR A 861 -18.47 37.60 10.98
CA TYR A 861 -19.43 36.97 11.88
C TYR A 861 -18.82 36.41 13.17
N ALA A 862 -17.53 36.07 13.18
CA ALA A 862 -16.81 35.65 14.39
C ALA A 862 -15.71 36.64 14.82
N GLY A 863 -15.59 37.81 14.16
CA GLY A 863 -14.47 38.72 14.33
C GLY A 863 -14.22 39.20 15.76
N GLU A 864 -15.26 39.41 16.57
CA GLU A 864 -15.12 39.76 17.99
C GLU A 864 -14.42 38.65 18.79
N VAL A 865 -14.83 37.40 18.59
CA VAL A 865 -14.24 36.22 19.25
C VAL A 865 -12.80 36.02 18.80
N LEU A 866 -12.55 36.04 17.49
CA LEU A 866 -11.21 35.84 16.92
C LEU A 866 -10.23 36.95 17.33
N ARG A 867 -10.69 38.20 17.40
CA ARG A 867 -9.88 39.33 17.89
C ARG A 867 -9.56 39.20 19.37
N LYS A 868 -10.53 38.77 20.19
CA LYS A 868 -10.31 38.54 21.62
C LYS A 868 -9.26 37.44 21.84
N GLN A 869 -9.38 36.32 21.13
CA GLN A 869 -8.37 35.25 21.13
C GLN A 869 -6.99 35.76 20.68
N SER A 870 -6.95 36.66 19.69
CA SER A 870 -5.71 37.29 19.22
C SER A 870 -5.02 38.17 20.28
N LYS A 871 -5.79 38.84 21.15
CA LYS A 871 -5.27 39.66 22.26
C LYS A 871 -4.70 38.81 23.40
N GLU A 872 -5.30 37.65 23.65
CA GLU A 872 -4.95 36.77 24.78
C GLU A 872 -3.78 35.81 24.49
N GLN A 873 -3.23 35.83 23.27
CA GLN A 873 -2.05 35.04 22.85
C GLN A 873 -2.16 33.55 23.19
N ARG A 874 -3.34 32.96 22.99
CA ARG A 874 -3.56 31.55 23.32
C ARG A 874 -2.72 30.67 22.39
N SER A 875 -1.69 30.01 22.92
CA SER A 875 -1.01 28.93 22.21
C SER A 875 -1.89 27.70 22.24
N TYR A 876 -2.21 27.15 21.08
CA TYR A 876 -2.71 25.78 21.00
C TYR A 876 -1.54 24.84 21.31
N GLU A 877 -1.74 23.78 22.09
CA GLU A 877 -0.71 22.74 22.31
C GLU A 877 -0.97 21.52 21.41
N GLY A 878 0.08 20.79 21.01
CA GLY A 878 -0.01 19.55 20.22
C GLY A 878 -0.02 19.73 18.68
N LYS A 879 -0.24 18.64 17.94
CA LYS A 879 -0.22 18.59 16.45
C LYS A 879 -1.18 19.59 15.76
N VAL A 880 -2.18 20.09 16.49
CA VAL A 880 -3.18 21.07 16.01
C VAL A 880 -2.58 22.49 15.94
N ALA A 881 -1.64 22.82 16.81
CA ALA A 881 -0.90 24.08 16.79
C ALA A 881 0.04 24.19 15.58
N GLN A 882 0.57 23.06 15.11
CA GLN A 882 1.48 22.99 13.96
C GLN A 882 0.79 23.35 12.63
N ALA A 883 -0.54 23.23 12.55
CA ALA A 883 -1.34 23.69 11.42
C ALA A 883 -1.51 25.22 11.36
N GLY A 884 -1.05 25.97 12.36
CA GLY A 884 -1.01 27.43 12.40
C GLY A 884 0.27 28.06 11.83
N ASN A 885 1.30 27.27 11.57
CA ASN A 885 2.63 27.75 11.19
C ASN A 885 2.84 27.79 9.66
N LYS A 886 2.97 29.01 9.13
CA LYS A 886 3.85 29.40 8.01
C LYS A 886 3.63 30.89 7.68
N TYR A 887 4.64 31.70 7.98
CA TYR A 887 5.15 32.76 7.12
C TYR A 887 6.66 32.48 7.01
N PRO A 888 7.31 32.61 5.83
CA PRO A 888 8.76 32.54 5.78
C PRO A 888 9.31 33.67 6.65
N ASN A 889 10.08 33.32 7.69
CA ASN A 889 10.78 34.23 8.61
C ASN A 889 9.95 34.90 9.74
N LYS A 890 8.73 34.44 10.05
CA LYS A 890 8.02 34.80 11.30
C LYS A 890 7.28 33.60 11.88
N GLU A 891 7.55 33.26 13.14
CA GLU A 891 6.84 32.22 13.89
C GLU A 891 5.61 32.84 14.57
N TRP A 892 4.40 32.58 14.06
CA TRP A 892 3.14 32.96 14.70
C TRP A 892 2.40 31.71 15.21
N ASN A 893 2.25 31.59 16.52
CA ASN A 893 1.64 30.43 17.18
C ASN A 893 0.13 30.63 17.39
N GLY A 894 -0.64 30.64 16.30
CA GLY A 894 -2.11 30.72 16.34
C GLY A 894 -2.65 32.11 16.01
N PHE A 895 -3.62 32.60 16.80
CA PHE A 895 -4.18 33.95 16.67
C PHE A 895 -3.28 34.94 17.44
N GLU A 896 -2.52 35.77 16.72
CA GLU A 896 -1.69 36.82 17.31
C GLU A 896 -2.10 38.20 16.78
N MET A 897 -1.92 39.24 17.59
CA MET A 897 -2.24 40.61 17.19
C MET A 897 -1.48 41.08 15.95
N ASP A 898 -0.25 40.62 15.73
CA ASP A 898 0.52 40.96 14.53
C ASP A 898 0.01 40.23 13.28
N ARG A 899 -0.47 39.00 13.44
CA ARG A 899 -1.15 38.24 12.39
C ARG A 899 -2.49 38.88 12.01
N TRP A 900 -3.28 39.31 13.01
CA TRP A 900 -4.53 40.05 12.80
C TRP A 900 -4.29 41.36 12.01
N ARG A 901 -3.23 42.10 12.34
CA ARG A 901 -2.81 43.30 11.58
C ARG A 901 -2.41 42.96 10.16
N SER A 902 -1.70 41.84 9.95
CA SER A 902 -1.32 41.36 8.62
C SER A 902 -2.54 41.07 7.75
N TRP A 903 -3.53 40.33 8.28
CA TRP A 903 -4.78 40.04 7.58
C TRP A 903 -5.57 41.31 7.22
N ASN A 904 -5.66 42.26 8.15
CA ASN A 904 -6.34 43.53 7.88
C ASN A 904 -5.66 44.31 6.72
N ASN A 905 -4.32 44.31 6.68
CA ASN A 905 -3.57 44.93 5.59
C ASN A 905 -3.76 44.17 4.27
N ARG A 906 -3.85 42.84 4.30
CA ARG A 906 -4.09 42.03 3.10
C ARG A 906 -5.48 42.28 2.52
N PHE A 907 -6.53 42.32 3.35
CA PHE A 907 -7.88 42.72 2.91
C PHE A 907 -7.91 44.16 2.37
N ALA A 908 -7.11 45.08 2.95
CA ALA A 908 -6.98 46.43 2.43
C ALA A 908 -6.38 46.43 1.01
N ASN A 909 -5.31 45.70 0.79
CA ASN A 909 -4.70 45.57 -0.54
C ASN A 909 -5.70 44.96 -1.54
N ILE A 910 -6.32 43.83 -1.19
CA ILE A 910 -7.32 43.15 -2.05
C ILE A 910 -8.47 44.09 -2.44
N SER A 911 -8.94 44.93 -1.51
CA SER A 911 -10.01 45.89 -1.78
C SER A 911 -9.65 46.96 -2.82
N GLU A 912 -8.36 47.19 -3.06
CA GLU A 912 -7.84 48.16 -4.03
C GLU A 912 -7.49 47.47 -5.37
N VAL A 913 -6.81 46.33 -5.31
CA VAL A 913 -6.18 45.71 -6.49
C VAL A 913 -7.01 44.62 -7.17
N SER A 914 -8.00 44.02 -6.50
CA SER A 914 -8.74 42.88 -7.09
C SER A 914 -9.50 43.28 -8.38
N PRO A 915 -9.42 42.51 -9.47
CA PRO A 915 -10.15 42.84 -10.70
C PRO A 915 -11.66 42.59 -10.60
N TYR A 916 -12.14 41.93 -9.53
CA TYR A 916 -13.53 41.53 -9.36
C TYR A 916 -14.27 42.40 -8.37
N LYS A 917 -15.39 42.98 -8.81
CA LYS A 917 -16.17 43.94 -8.01
C LYS A 917 -16.70 43.34 -6.70
N GLU A 918 -17.20 42.10 -6.73
CA GLU A 918 -17.77 41.43 -5.56
C GLU A 918 -16.72 41.15 -4.48
N ILE A 919 -15.51 40.74 -4.89
CA ILE A 919 -14.37 40.52 -4.00
C ILE A 919 -13.84 41.84 -3.43
N LYS A 920 -13.80 42.91 -4.24
CA LYS A 920 -13.48 44.26 -3.76
C LYS A 920 -14.46 44.73 -2.68
N ASP A 921 -15.75 44.55 -2.93
CA ASP A 921 -16.81 45.02 -2.03
C ASP A 921 -16.80 44.24 -0.71
N ILE A 922 -16.64 42.91 -0.75
CA ILE A 922 -16.55 42.09 0.48
C ILE A 922 -15.26 42.35 1.26
N ALA A 923 -14.11 42.54 0.59
CA ALA A 923 -12.86 42.89 1.25
C ALA A 923 -12.93 44.29 1.90
N LYS A 924 -13.57 45.26 1.24
CA LYS A 924 -13.80 46.61 1.79
C LYS A 924 -14.72 46.58 3.01
N LYS A 925 -15.79 45.78 2.95
CA LYS A 925 -16.70 45.55 4.10
C LYS A 925 -15.95 44.91 5.28
N THR A 926 -15.16 43.89 5.00
CA THR A 926 -14.38 43.14 6.00
C THR A 926 -13.32 44.03 6.66
N LYS A 927 -12.54 44.78 5.88
CA LYS A 927 -11.57 45.76 6.38
C LYS A 927 -12.22 46.79 7.31
N ARG A 928 -13.36 47.37 6.90
CA ARG A 928 -14.09 48.34 7.72
C ARG A 928 -14.48 47.70 9.05
N HIS A 929 -15.05 46.50 9.01
CA HIS A 929 -15.45 45.78 10.21
C HIS A 929 -14.26 45.47 11.13
N MET A 930 -13.12 45.01 10.60
CA MET A 930 -11.89 44.84 11.39
C MET A 930 -11.39 46.14 12.02
N GLY A 931 -11.59 47.28 11.35
CA GLY A 931 -11.28 48.62 11.86
C GLY A 931 -12.23 49.09 12.97
N ASP A 932 -13.52 48.78 12.85
CA ASP A 932 -14.51 49.07 13.89
C ASP A 932 -14.22 48.24 15.15
N LEU A 933 -13.93 46.94 14.95
CA LEU A 933 -13.41 46.07 15.99
C LEU A 933 -12.11 46.63 16.60
N ALA A 934 -11.25 47.29 15.80
CA ALA A 934 -9.99 47.90 16.24
C ALA A 934 -10.14 49.04 17.25
N ASN A 935 -11.22 49.80 17.15
CA ASN A 935 -11.52 50.97 17.98
C ASN A 935 -12.34 50.62 19.24
N CYS A 936 -12.75 49.36 19.39
CA CYS A 936 -13.28 48.74 20.61
C CYS A 936 -12.23 47.85 21.31
#